data_AF-V4A776-F1
#
_entry.id   AF-V4A776-F1
#
_cell.length_a   1.000
_cell.length_b   1.000
_cell.length_c   1.000
_cell.angle_alpha   90.00
_cell.angle_beta   90.00
_cell.angle_gamma   90.00
#
_symmetry.space_group_name_H-M   'P 1'
#
loop_
_entity.id
_entity.type
_entity.pdbx_description
1 polymer ?
#
loop_
_entity_poly.entity_id
_entity_poly.type
_entity_poly.pdbx_seq_one_letter_code
_entity_poly.pdbx_strand_id
1 'polypeptide(L)'
;MAMSGSRVHPADEMSISAISYGGPGMSRMLYSEPEPEPSRLRSTTLEDAKWSEMRKKAGFRRYPKEKIESSPKNKIELLRSFVRENFHQKECMKFVPKLNQKVNKVRDLKCHCGEILRFHAAIKTDKYDKQTPISASFVVPEELKSIVNKEYSPAKNDIPQDIPWTPEEDLQISTTASYGKISFEVEQIGGQKPAKYVRISDDDSVIKVLDMMRDHWRIMDPKPPNLVISVVGGAKNFRLDGRMRDTFSTGLIKAAKTTSAWLITSGFNMGVMKAVGQAVHEGQTFLWDDDRMTHLIRCIGIAPWGYIRGRHVLESEDTQGSFNASYRPSNVILHGRPVPLNPDHTHFIFVDDGYRNRYGGVADFRAKFEMQVSKDKHSGGLGIPVVLVVVEGGTDAILDAQRSLEEGTPVVVCAGTGRAADIFAYAFKHVTWKGLGLGRLVNPRERKHHIITCSWKSSDKQESESQRYLDIVEKCCIHNEDLIYVFHMNKHEDLDLAILSVLLKAKRNRNQGNRLEQLHLALTWNRADIAQSEIFREDVNWEKGSLDEIMTKAILEDKVDFIKLLLNQGVVMKEYLVVKRLEELYSKISKNTHLFKLLKRETGGKEQFTLKDIGKYLKALLDKFDDDKYTEKHPHDPFKQIQIFHRKKHQGSELFTEDKPNSDSAAQFTCPYKHLLIWSVLMNRLAYSDKLCHF
;
A
#
# COMPACT_ATOMS: atom_id res chain seq x y z
N MET A 1 -6.80 8.56 -55.31
CA MET A 1 -7.37 9.88 -55.64
C MET A 1 -8.18 10.36 -54.44
N ALA A 2 -8.22 11.67 -54.21
CA ALA A 2 -8.89 12.28 -53.05
C ALA A 2 -10.32 12.72 -53.37
N MET A 3 -10.99 13.30 -52.36
CA MET A 3 -12.23 14.09 -52.37
C MET A 3 -13.54 13.35 -52.07
N SER A 4 -14.08 13.61 -50.87
CA SER A 4 -15.52 13.79 -50.65
C SER A 4 -15.73 14.66 -49.41
N GLY A 5 -15.98 15.95 -49.62
CA GLY A 5 -16.47 16.85 -48.56
C GLY A 5 -17.86 17.32 -48.92
N SER A 6 -18.76 17.39 -47.93
CA SER A 6 -20.08 18.01 -48.07
C SER A 6 -20.38 18.85 -46.84
N ARG A 7 -20.52 20.17 -47.05
CA ARG A 7 -21.12 21.09 -46.08
C ARG A 7 -22.62 21.12 -46.31
N VAL A 8 -23.40 21.29 -45.24
CA VAL A 8 -24.77 21.79 -45.32
C VAL A 8 -24.90 22.97 -44.35
N HIS A 9 -25.45 24.06 -44.85
CA HIS A 9 -25.85 25.25 -44.07
C HIS A 9 -27.37 25.46 -44.26
N PRO A 10 -28.03 26.28 -43.41
CA PRO A 10 -29.46 26.20 -43.13
C PRO A 10 -30.29 27.20 -43.94
N ALA A 11 -31.62 27.19 -43.74
CA ALA A 11 -32.42 28.39 -43.43
C ALA A 11 -33.95 28.08 -43.30
N ASP A 12 -34.61 28.83 -42.40
CA ASP A 12 -35.97 29.41 -42.50
C ASP A 12 -37.23 28.52 -42.64
N GLU A 13 -38.45 28.93 -42.29
CA GLU A 13 -39.08 29.79 -41.26
C GLU A 13 -40.61 29.85 -41.58
N MET A 14 -41.43 30.58 -40.81
CA MET A 14 -42.89 30.89 -40.99
C MET A 14 -43.88 29.77 -40.55
N SER A 15 -44.82 29.93 -39.59
CA SER A 15 -45.90 30.91 -39.28
C SER A 15 -47.25 30.59 -39.98
N ILE A 16 -48.47 30.79 -39.42
CA ILE A 16 -48.90 31.48 -38.17
C ILE A 16 -50.32 31.02 -37.71
N SER A 17 -50.78 31.47 -36.52
CA SER A 17 -52.16 31.40 -35.93
C SER A 17 -52.69 30.02 -35.46
N ALA A 18 -53.31 29.78 -34.28
CA ALA A 18 -53.93 30.54 -33.16
C ALA A 18 -55.46 30.42 -33.08
N ILE A 19 -55.97 29.83 -31.98
CA ILE A 19 -57.25 30.13 -31.28
C ILE A 19 -57.05 29.71 -29.81
N SER A 20 -57.56 30.51 -28.87
CA SER A 20 -57.39 30.35 -27.42
C SER A 20 -58.73 30.16 -26.69
N TYR A 21 -58.74 29.51 -25.53
CA TYR A 21 -59.63 29.88 -24.41
C TYR A 21 -59.07 29.40 -23.05
N GLY A 22 -59.08 30.28 -22.03
CA GLY A 22 -58.91 29.90 -20.61
C GLY A 22 -57.62 30.33 -19.89
N GLY A 23 -57.49 31.62 -19.52
CA GLY A 23 -56.65 32.06 -18.38
C GLY A 23 -57.46 32.09 -17.08
N PRO A 24 -57.04 32.78 -15.98
CA PRO A 24 -55.79 33.53 -15.70
C PRO A 24 -54.94 32.78 -14.64
N GLY A 25 -53.89 33.29 -13.95
CA GLY A 25 -53.23 34.59 -13.84
C GLY A 25 -52.22 34.53 -12.68
N MET A 26 -51.14 35.32 -12.73
CA MET A 26 -49.99 35.16 -11.82
C MET A 26 -50.25 35.55 -10.35
N SER A 27 -49.45 35.01 -9.43
CA SER A 27 -49.08 35.74 -8.20
C SER A 27 -47.64 35.45 -7.75
N ARG A 28 -46.96 36.55 -7.42
CA ARG A 28 -45.64 36.63 -6.78
C ARG A 28 -45.70 35.94 -5.41
N MET A 29 -44.73 35.11 -5.06
CA MET A 29 -44.41 34.83 -3.66
C MET A 29 -42.92 34.96 -3.39
N LEU A 30 -42.61 35.46 -2.19
CA LEU A 30 -41.28 35.78 -1.71
C LEU A 30 -40.55 34.51 -1.29
N TYR A 31 -39.23 34.47 -1.50
CA TYR A 31 -38.39 33.49 -0.82
C TYR A 31 -38.24 33.89 0.65
N SER A 32 -38.90 33.14 1.54
CA SER A 32 -38.60 33.10 2.97
C SER A 32 -37.68 31.93 3.26
N GLU A 33 -36.60 32.16 4.01
CA GLU A 33 -35.71 31.11 4.49
C GLU A 33 -36.47 30.16 5.44
N PRO A 34 -36.25 28.84 5.38
CA PRO A 34 -36.83 27.91 6.34
C PRO A 34 -35.97 27.83 7.62
N GLU A 35 -36.56 28.21 8.76
CA GLU A 35 -35.99 27.91 10.08
C GLU A 35 -35.93 26.38 10.34
N PRO A 36 -34.98 25.90 11.16
CA PRO A 36 -34.82 24.48 11.44
C PRO A 36 -35.81 23.98 12.51
N GLU A 37 -36.78 23.13 12.12
CA GLU A 37 -37.62 22.44 13.12
C GLU A 37 -36.81 21.46 14.00
N PRO A 38 -37.14 21.33 15.30
CA PRO A 38 -36.46 20.42 16.21
C PRO A 38 -36.86 18.95 15.96
N SER A 39 -35.88 18.07 16.16
CA SER A 39 -35.99 16.63 15.92
C SER A 39 -37.13 15.93 16.66
N ARG A 40 -38.15 15.46 15.93
CA ARG A 40 -39.13 14.50 16.47
C ARG A 40 -38.56 13.09 16.47
N LEU A 41 -38.43 12.46 17.64
CA LEU A 41 -38.19 11.03 17.73
C LEU A 41 -39.35 10.26 17.08
N ARG A 42 -39.05 9.32 16.17
CA ARG A 42 -40.05 8.36 15.68
C ARG A 42 -40.35 7.36 16.79
N SER A 43 -41.62 7.26 17.20
CA SER A 43 -42.09 6.16 18.02
C SER A 43 -42.04 4.85 17.22
N THR A 44 -41.49 3.80 17.83
CA THR A 44 -41.46 2.44 17.24
C THR A 44 -42.86 1.87 17.15
N THR A 45 -43.21 1.22 16.05
CA THR A 45 -44.52 0.60 15.89
C THR A 45 -44.67 -0.66 16.76
N LEU A 46 -45.91 -1.07 17.02
CA LEU A 46 -46.20 -2.33 17.72
C LEU A 46 -45.66 -3.56 16.97
N GLU A 47 -45.51 -3.48 15.64
CA GLU A 47 -44.91 -4.53 14.83
C GLU A 47 -43.38 -4.57 15.01
N ASP A 48 -42.70 -3.42 15.02
CA ASP A 48 -41.25 -3.35 15.32
C ASP A 48 -40.93 -3.95 16.69
N ALA A 49 -41.78 -3.71 17.69
CA ALA A 49 -41.65 -4.33 19.01
C ALA A 49 -41.81 -5.86 18.93
N LYS A 50 -42.80 -6.36 18.19
CA LYS A 50 -43.04 -7.80 17.97
C LYS A 50 -41.86 -8.50 17.28
N TRP A 51 -41.30 -7.88 16.24
CA TRP A 51 -40.09 -8.37 15.56
C TRP A 51 -38.85 -8.30 16.48
N SER A 52 -38.75 -7.29 17.34
CA SER A 52 -37.68 -7.21 18.35
C SER A 52 -37.79 -8.32 19.41
N GLU A 53 -38.98 -8.72 19.83
CA GLU A 53 -39.16 -9.82 20.78
C GLU A 53 -38.87 -11.20 20.17
N MET A 54 -39.27 -11.43 18.92
CA MET A 54 -38.91 -12.67 18.21
C MET A 54 -37.39 -12.82 18.07
N ARG A 55 -36.65 -11.72 17.82
CA ARG A 55 -35.17 -11.73 17.82
C ARG A 55 -34.57 -12.04 19.20
N LYS A 56 -35.22 -11.66 20.31
CA LYS A 56 -34.78 -12.00 21.68
C LYS A 56 -34.94 -13.50 21.98
N LYS A 57 -36.01 -14.14 21.48
CA LYS A 57 -36.24 -15.59 21.67
C LYS A 57 -35.28 -16.47 20.85
N ALA A 58 -34.74 -15.96 19.75
CA ALA A 58 -33.82 -16.70 18.86
C ALA A 58 -32.33 -16.70 19.29
N GLY A 59 -32.01 -16.33 20.55
CA GLY A 59 -30.64 -16.42 21.09
C GLY A 59 -29.63 -15.37 20.59
N PHE A 60 -29.98 -14.53 19.60
CA PHE A 60 -29.14 -13.47 19.07
C PHE A 60 -29.04 -12.24 20.01
N ARG A 61 -28.48 -12.42 21.21
CA ARG A 61 -27.98 -11.29 21.99
C ARG A 61 -26.75 -10.71 21.27
N ARG A 62 -26.83 -9.45 20.82
CA ARG A 62 -25.62 -8.63 20.70
C ARG A 62 -25.06 -8.47 22.12
N TYR A 63 -23.85 -8.97 22.35
CA TYR A 63 -23.10 -8.61 23.55
C TYR A 63 -22.94 -7.09 23.59
N PRO A 64 -23.21 -6.42 24.71
CA PRO A 64 -22.72 -5.06 24.92
C PRO A 64 -21.18 -5.15 24.88
N LYS A 65 -20.56 -4.59 23.84
CA LYS A 65 -19.12 -4.35 23.87
C LYS A 65 -18.91 -3.21 24.86
N GLU A 66 -18.39 -3.52 26.04
CA GLU A 66 -17.67 -2.53 26.85
C GLU A 66 -16.41 -2.11 26.07
N LYS A 67 -16.59 -1.16 25.17
CA LYS A 67 -15.51 -0.38 24.60
C LYS A 67 -15.71 1.06 25.04
N ILE A 68 -14.74 1.56 25.78
CA ILE A 68 -14.52 2.99 26.00
C ILE A 68 -14.06 3.58 24.66
N GLU A 69 -15.01 3.77 23.75
CA GLU A 69 -14.82 4.51 22.50
C GLU A 69 -14.72 5.99 22.86
N SER A 70 -13.48 6.48 23.02
CA SER A 70 -13.21 7.90 23.22
C SER A 70 -13.91 8.76 22.17
N SER A 71 -14.49 9.87 22.62
CA SER A 71 -15.29 10.76 21.76
C SER A 71 -14.49 11.18 20.51
N PRO A 72 -15.14 11.44 19.36
CA PRO A 72 -14.43 11.88 18.15
C PRO A 72 -13.62 13.17 18.36
N LYS A 73 -14.04 14.03 19.31
CA LYS A 73 -13.27 15.23 19.70
C LYS A 73 -11.93 14.85 20.35
N ASN A 74 -11.93 13.90 21.29
CA ASN A 74 -10.71 13.44 21.97
C ASN A 74 -9.71 12.82 20.98
N LYS A 75 -10.20 12.07 19.97
CA LYS A 75 -9.34 11.45 18.93
C LYS A 75 -8.67 12.50 18.02
N ILE A 76 -9.32 13.63 17.77
CA ILE A 76 -8.74 14.75 17.00
C ILE A 76 -7.68 15.48 17.85
N GLU A 77 -7.97 15.75 19.11
CA GLU A 77 -7.02 16.47 19.98
C GLU A 77 -5.72 15.69 20.21
N LEU A 78 -5.81 14.37 20.39
CA LEU A 78 -4.64 13.47 20.44
C LEU A 78 -3.80 13.50 19.15
N LEU A 79 -4.43 13.66 17.98
CA LEU A 79 -3.69 13.82 16.73
C LEU A 79 -3.01 15.19 16.65
N ARG A 80 -3.64 16.26 17.15
CA ARG A 80 -3.07 17.62 17.17
C ARG A 80 -1.83 17.71 18.06
N SER A 81 -1.87 17.14 19.27
CA SER A 81 -0.70 17.11 20.16
C SER A 81 0.44 16.32 19.52
N PHE A 82 0.17 15.10 19.05
CA PHE A 82 1.16 14.26 18.38
C PHE A 82 1.83 14.97 17.20
N VAL A 83 1.05 15.61 16.32
CA VAL A 83 1.59 16.30 15.14
C VAL A 83 2.45 17.50 15.52
N ARG A 84 2.02 18.31 16.49
CA ARG A 84 2.79 19.49 16.96
C ARG A 84 4.10 19.12 17.65
N GLU A 85 4.17 17.96 18.30
CA GLU A 85 5.36 17.47 18.99
C GLU A 85 6.38 16.79 18.07
N ASN A 86 5.95 16.21 16.94
CA ASN A 86 6.78 15.30 16.15
C ASN A 86 7.04 15.75 14.69
N PHE A 87 6.31 16.74 14.16
CA PHE A 87 6.40 17.13 12.74
C PHE A 87 6.54 18.63 12.52
N HIS A 88 7.38 18.97 11.55
CA HIS A 88 7.80 20.33 11.24
C HIS A 88 7.49 20.73 9.80
N GLN A 89 7.70 22.00 9.50
CA GLN A 89 7.59 22.58 8.16
C GLN A 89 8.72 23.62 7.95
N LYS A 90 9.22 23.73 6.72
CA LYS A 90 10.32 24.62 6.33
C LYS A 90 9.79 25.77 5.49
N GLU A 91 9.99 27.02 5.92
CA GLU A 91 9.51 28.20 5.19
C GLU A 91 10.60 29.27 5.01
N CYS A 92 10.66 29.88 3.82
CA CYS A 92 11.66 30.90 3.50
C CYS A 92 11.22 32.27 4.03
N MET A 93 11.95 32.82 4.99
CA MET A 93 11.57 34.04 5.72
C MET A 93 12.14 35.32 5.11
N LYS A 94 13.22 35.23 4.34
CA LYS A 94 13.80 36.35 3.57
C LYS A 94 13.51 36.16 2.09
N PHE A 95 13.03 37.20 1.41
CA PHE A 95 12.90 37.17 -0.05
C PHE A 95 14.19 37.65 -0.70
N VAL A 96 14.93 36.73 -1.33
CA VAL A 96 16.13 37.06 -2.14
C VAL A 96 15.85 36.67 -3.60
N PRO A 97 15.71 37.61 -4.55
CA PRO A 97 15.39 37.29 -5.94
C PRO A 97 16.55 36.60 -6.66
N LYS A 98 16.30 35.53 -7.43
CA LYS A 98 17.34 34.94 -8.29
C LYS A 98 17.77 35.92 -9.37
N LEU A 99 19.09 36.06 -9.57
CA LEU A 99 19.69 36.89 -10.61
C LEU A 99 19.23 36.50 -12.03
N ASN A 100 19.29 37.47 -12.96
CA ASN A 100 19.03 37.29 -14.40
C ASN A 100 17.64 36.75 -14.82
N GLN A 101 16.60 36.91 -13.99
CA GLN A 101 15.23 36.57 -14.37
C GLN A 101 14.65 37.53 -15.41
N LYS A 102 14.11 37.01 -16.52
CA LYS A 102 13.25 37.75 -17.45
C LYS A 102 11.79 37.65 -16.98
N VAL A 103 11.31 38.66 -16.26
CA VAL A 103 9.91 38.77 -15.83
C VAL A 103 9.33 40.13 -16.18
N ASN A 104 8.09 40.16 -16.65
CA ASN A 104 7.43 41.38 -17.13
C ASN A 104 6.91 42.29 -16.00
N LYS A 105 6.92 41.81 -14.74
CA LYS A 105 6.41 42.50 -13.55
C LYS A 105 7.20 42.07 -12.32
N VAL A 106 7.49 43.02 -11.42
CA VAL A 106 8.22 42.77 -10.15
C VAL A 106 7.55 41.67 -9.31
N ARG A 107 6.22 41.67 -9.25
CA ARG A 107 5.40 40.67 -8.51
C ARG A 107 5.57 39.22 -8.96
N ASP A 108 6.15 38.99 -10.14
CA ASP A 108 6.39 37.66 -10.72
C ASP A 108 7.86 37.20 -10.56
N LEU A 109 8.72 38.00 -9.92
CA LEU A 109 10.07 37.60 -9.50
C LEU A 109 10.03 36.39 -8.56
N LYS A 110 10.96 35.45 -8.76
CA LYS A 110 11.15 34.28 -7.89
C LYS A 110 12.29 34.47 -6.90
N CYS A 111 12.04 34.08 -5.65
CA CYS A 111 13.05 33.95 -4.62
C CYS A 111 14.04 32.80 -4.93
N HIS A 112 15.19 32.77 -4.26
CA HIS A 112 16.13 31.64 -4.27
C HIS A 112 15.48 30.30 -3.87
N CYS A 113 14.57 30.31 -2.88
CA CYS A 113 13.74 29.14 -2.55
C CYS A 113 12.82 28.67 -3.70
N GLY A 114 12.63 29.49 -4.74
CA GLY A 114 11.85 29.17 -5.94
C GLY A 114 10.40 29.68 -5.92
N GLU A 115 9.95 30.31 -4.84
CA GLU A 115 8.60 30.88 -4.74
C GLU A 115 8.50 32.26 -5.39
N ILE A 116 7.34 32.56 -5.96
CA ILE A 116 7.03 33.88 -6.54
C ILE A 116 6.74 34.87 -5.40
N LEU A 117 7.25 36.11 -5.51
CA LEU A 117 7.11 37.17 -4.50
C LEU A 117 5.74 37.18 -3.80
N ARG A 118 4.64 37.32 -4.57
CA ARG A 118 3.25 37.38 -4.07
C ARG A 118 2.77 36.17 -3.24
N PHE A 119 3.48 35.04 -3.26
CA PHE A 119 3.16 33.81 -2.52
C PHE A 119 4.25 33.40 -1.54
N HIS A 120 5.30 34.21 -1.38
CA HIS A 120 6.41 33.98 -0.47
C HIS A 120 5.93 33.99 0.99
N ALA A 121 6.49 33.12 1.83
CA ALA A 121 6.03 32.95 3.23
C ALA A 121 6.16 34.26 4.03
N ALA A 122 7.28 34.98 3.85
CA ALA A 122 7.50 36.32 4.40
C ALA A 122 6.39 37.36 4.15
N ILE A 123 5.55 37.19 3.12
CA ILE A 123 4.42 38.08 2.81
C ILE A 123 3.10 37.55 3.41
N LYS A 124 3.02 36.25 3.72
CA LYS A 124 1.82 35.66 4.36
C LYS A 124 1.72 36.03 5.84
N THR A 125 2.85 36.00 6.55
CA THR A 125 2.93 36.26 8.00
C THR A 125 2.46 37.66 8.38
N ASP A 126 2.66 38.64 7.50
CA ASP A 126 2.35 40.05 7.72
C ASP A 126 0.84 40.38 7.59
N LYS A 127 0.03 39.50 6.99
CA LYS A 127 -1.42 39.72 6.80
C LYS A 127 -2.26 39.73 8.09
N TYR A 128 -1.66 39.34 9.22
CA TYR A 128 -2.33 39.31 10.51
C TYR A 128 -2.37 40.68 11.19
N ASP A 129 -1.52 41.65 10.79
CA ASP A 129 -1.48 42.99 11.39
C ASP A 129 -2.18 44.03 10.50
N LYS A 130 -3.50 44.15 10.65
CA LYS A 130 -4.39 44.88 9.72
C LYS A 130 -4.37 46.42 9.84
N GLN A 131 -3.39 47.02 10.52
CA GLN A 131 -3.38 48.47 10.79
C GLN A 131 -2.13 49.23 10.36
N THR A 132 -1.08 48.56 9.85
CA THR A 132 0.09 49.24 9.29
C THR A 132 -0.05 49.43 7.76
N PRO A 133 0.34 50.59 7.21
CA PRO A 133 0.44 50.75 5.76
C PRO A 133 1.54 49.84 5.19
N ILE A 134 1.32 49.36 3.96
CA ILE A 134 2.11 48.36 3.21
C ILE A 134 3.61 48.70 3.07
N SER A 135 4.04 49.88 3.50
CA SER A 135 5.41 50.39 3.44
C SER A 135 6.34 49.96 4.59
N ALA A 136 5.85 49.35 5.67
CA ALA A 136 6.63 49.17 6.91
C ALA A 136 7.38 47.83 7.07
N SER A 137 6.82 46.71 6.59
CA SER A 137 7.16 45.37 7.13
C SER A 137 7.90 44.42 6.17
N PHE A 138 8.55 44.92 5.12
CA PHE A 138 9.28 44.07 4.18
C PHE A 138 10.56 43.46 4.81
N VAL A 139 10.59 42.15 5.05
CA VAL A 139 11.84 41.34 5.10
C VAL A 139 12.34 41.05 3.67
N VAL A 140 12.43 42.14 2.91
CA VAL A 140 13.05 42.24 1.59
C VAL A 140 14.19 43.25 1.77
N PRO A 141 15.40 42.96 1.27
CA PRO A 141 16.53 43.89 1.32
C PRO A 141 16.14 45.31 0.90
N GLU A 142 16.68 46.31 1.59
CA GLU A 142 16.14 47.68 1.55
C GLU A 142 16.13 48.28 0.14
N GLU A 143 17.09 47.89 -0.70
CA GLU A 143 17.20 48.35 -2.08
C GLU A 143 15.95 47.98 -2.89
N LEU A 144 15.39 46.79 -2.64
CA LEU A 144 14.22 46.24 -3.35
C LEU A 144 12.89 46.83 -2.87
N LYS A 145 12.81 47.38 -1.64
CA LYS A 145 11.59 48.04 -1.12
C LYS A 145 11.11 49.17 -2.06
N SER A 146 12.06 49.86 -2.70
CA SER A 146 11.80 50.95 -3.65
C SER A 146 11.23 50.50 -5.02
N ILE A 147 11.31 49.19 -5.32
CA ILE A 147 10.94 48.60 -6.62
C ILE A 147 9.64 47.80 -6.51
N VAL A 148 9.37 47.15 -5.37
CA VAL A 148 8.13 46.40 -5.13
C VAL A 148 6.87 47.27 -5.24
N ASN A 149 6.97 48.57 -4.91
CA ASN A 149 5.88 49.53 -5.02
C ASN A 149 5.72 50.18 -6.42
N LYS A 150 6.55 49.82 -7.41
CA LYS A 150 6.46 50.36 -8.78
C LYS A 150 5.80 49.33 -9.72
N GLU A 151 4.85 49.77 -10.53
CA GLU A 151 4.10 48.88 -11.44
C GLU A 151 4.88 48.44 -12.70
N TYR A 152 6.04 49.03 -12.95
CA TYR A 152 6.86 48.81 -14.15
C TYR A 152 7.70 47.53 -14.09
N SER A 153 8.12 47.04 -15.26
CA SER A 153 9.03 45.89 -15.36
C SER A 153 10.44 46.32 -14.89
N PRO A 154 11.09 45.58 -13.97
CA PRO A 154 12.40 45.98 -13.45
C PRO A 154 13.48 45.84 -14.52
N ALA A 155 14.40 46.80 -14.58
CA ALA A 155 15.60 46.67 -15.40
C ALA A 155 16.59 45.70 -14.73
N LYS A 156 17.49 45.10 -15.51
CA LYS A 156 18.52 44.18 -14.98
C LYS A 156 19.40 44.80 -13.88
N ASN A 157 19.53 46.12 -13.87
CA ASN A 157 20.41 46.86 -12.99
C ASN A 157 19.73 47.28 -11.67
N ASP A 158 18.41 47.12 -11.56
CA ASP A 158 17.64 47.50 -10.37
C ASP A 158 17.64 46.39 -9.30
N ILE A 159 18.04 45.17 -9.66
CA ILE A 159 18.08 44.02 -8.74
C ILE A 159 19.46 43.98 -8.07
N PRO A 160 19.56 44.07 -6.73
CA PRO A 160 20.84 44.00 -6.03
C PRO A 160 21.51 42.66 -6.30
N GLN A 161 22.81 42.68 -6.61
CA GLN A 161 23.49 41.50 -7.15
C GLN A 161 24.09 40.59 -6.07
N ASP A 162 24.34 41.14 -4.86
CA ASP A 162 25.18 40.52 -3.82
C ASP A 162 24.46 40.27 -2.48
N ILE A 163 23.15 39.98 -2.50
CA ILE A 163 22.45 39.53 -1.29
C ILE A 163 22.76 38.03 -1.08
N PRO A 164 23.46 37.62 -0.01
CA PRO A 164 23.63 36.21 0.28
C PRO A 164 22.29 35.57 0.60
N TRP A 165 22.06 34.40 0.00
CA TRP A 165 20.98 33.49 0.36
C TRP A 165 21.56 32.14 0.74
N THR A 166 21.31 31.69 1.97
CA THR A 166 21.76 30.38 2.45
C THR A 166 20.56 29.57 2.97
N PRO A 167 20.51 28.24 2.72
CA PRO A 167 19.42 27.41 3.24
C PRO A 167 19.36 27.40 4.78
N GLU A 168 20.48 27.66 5.46
CA GLU A 168 20.62 27.57 6.92
C GLU A 168 20.10 28.83 7.63
N GLU A 169 20.30 30.02 7.04
CA GLU A 169 19.85 31.30 7.62
C GLU A 169 18.44 31.69 7.16
N ASP A 170 18.08 31.39 5.90
CA ASP A 170 16.86 31.92 5.28
C ASP A 170 15.64 30.98 5.32
N LEU A 171 15.83 29.68 5.62
CA LEU A 171 14.76 28.71 5.83
C LEU A 171 14.52 28.51 7.33
N GLN A 172 13.41 29.00 7.84
CA GLN A 172 13.00 28.76 9.22
C GLN A 172 12.21 27.46 9.34
N ILE A 173 12.54 26.66 10.35
CA ILE A 173 11.78 25.48 10.76
C ILE A 173 10.71 25.91 11.78
N SER A 174 9.47 25.50 11.58
CA SER A 174 8.34 25.72 12.49
C SER A 174 7.49 24.46 12.64
N THR A 175 6.58 24.40 13.61
CA THR A 175 5.66 23.26 13.77
C THR A 175 4.67 23.19 12.61
N THR A 176 4.31 21.98 12.15
CA THR A 176 3.43 21.85 10.98
C THR A 176 1.97 22.21 11.31
N ALA A 177 1.41 23.15 10.56
CA ALA A 177 -0.01 23.52 10.63
C ALA A 177 -0.87 22.77 9.60
N SER A 178 -0.24 22.06 8.65
CA SER A 178 -0.89 21.57 7.42
C SER A 178 -1.12 20.06 7.48
N TYR A 179 -2.18 19.66 8.19
CA TYR A 179 -2.60 18.26 8.34
C TYR A 179 -4.12 18.15 8.47
N GLY A 180 -4.67 16.99 8.14
CA GLY A 180 -6.10 16.70 8.32
C GLY A 180 -6.68 15.82 7.23
N LYS A 181 -7.70 16.30 6.51
CA LYS A 181 -8.35 15.56 5.42
C LYS A 181 -8.69 16.46 4.23
N ILE A 182 -8.55 15.87 3.05
CA ILE A 182 -8.87 16.46 1.75
C ILE A 182 -10.17 15.83 1.25
N SER A 183 -11.15 16.67 0.93
CA SER A 183 -12.35 16.30 0.19
C SER A 183 -12.17 16.77 -1.24
N PHE A 184 -12.16 15.85 -2.21
CA PHE A 184 -12.00 16.21 -3.62
C PHE A 184 -13.33 16.63 -4.25
N GLU A 185 -13.33 17.78 -4.95
CA GLU A 185 -14.49 18.26 -5.70
C GLU A 185 -14.64 17.48 -7.02
N VAL A 186 -15.14 16.25 -6.95
CA VAL A 186 -15.45 15.41 -8.11
C VAL A 186 -16.88 14.89 -8.01
N GLU A 187 -17.66 15.07 -9.08
CA GLU A 187 -18.95 14.43 -9.21
C GLU A 187 -18.75 12.92 -9.43
N GLN A 188 -19.00 12.13 -8.39
CA GLN A 188 -18.96 10.67 -8.45
C GLN A 188 -20.20 10.08 -7.77
N ILE A 189 -20.81 9.10 -8.43
CA ILE A 189 -21.95 8.35 -7.92
C ILE A 189 -21.49 7.56 -6.68
N GLY A 190 -22.12 7.83 -5.52
CA GLY A 190 -21.79 7.20 -4.24
C GLY A 190 -20.86 8.01 -3.31
N GLY A 191 -20.26 9.10 -3.80
CA GLY A 191 -19.42 10.01 -3.01
C GLY A 191 -18.01 9.49 -2.70
N GLN A 192 -17.00 10.35 -2.83
CA GLN A 192 -15.63 10.00 -2.43
C GLN A 192 -15.44 10.11 -0.91
N LYS A 193 -14.79 9.10 -0.33
CA LYS A 193 -14.30 9.19 1.04
C LYS A 193 -13.10 10.14 1.09
N PRO A 194 -13.03 11.10 2.03
CA PRO A 194 -11.95 12.08 2.07
C PRO A 194 -10.60 11.42 2.40
N ALA A 195 -9.56 11.83 1.66
CA ALA A 195 -8.19 11.37 1.84
C ALA A 195 -7.57 12.03 3.08
N LYS A 196 -6.70 11.32 3.81
CA LYS A 196 -5.97 11.92 4.96
C LYS A 196 -4.64 12.50 4.49
N TYR A 197 -4.16 13.58 5.13
CA TYR A 197 -2.85 14.14 4.80
C TYR A 197 -2.10 14.72 5.99
N VAL A 198 -0.78 14.83 5.83
CA VAL A 198 0.16 15.54 6.73
C VAL A 198 1.29 16.17 5.91
N ARG A 199 1.71 17.39 6.28
CA ARG A 199 2.97 18.03 5.86
C ARG A 199 4.04 17.78 6.91
N ILE A 200 5.20 17.30 6.48
CA ILE A 200 6.38 16.98 7.31
C ILE A 200 7.63 17.60 6.69
N SER A 201 8.66 17.81 7.50
CA SER A 201 10.02 18.13 7.06
C SER A 201 10.68 16.89 6.44
N ASP A 202 11.64 17.09 5.54
CA ASP A 202 12.54 16.04 5.06
C ASP A 202 13.48 15.47 6.15
N ASP A 203 13.68 16.23 7.23
CA ASP A 203 14.43 15.81 8.44
C ASP A 203 13.57 15.06 9.49
N ASP A 204 12.23 15.04 9.35
CA ASP A 204 11.36 14.45 10.36
C ASP A 204 11.51 12.92 10.45
N SER A 205 11.34 12.37 11.66
CA SER A 205 11.54 10.94 11.91
C SER A 205 10.49 10.08 11.22
N VAL A 206 10.94 9.25 10.26
CA VAL A 206 10.14 8.23 9.56
C VAL A 206 9.39 7.31 10.53
N ILE A 207 9.96 6.98 11.70
CA ILE A 207 9.31 6.13 12.71
C ILE A 207 8.04 6.80 13.22
N LYS A 208 8.10 8.11 13.52
CA LYS A 208 6.92 8.88 13.97
C LYS A 208 5.85 8.98 12.90
N VAL A 209 6.23 9.04 11.61
CA VAL A 209 5.29 8.95 10.49
C VAL A 209 4.57 7.59 10.49
N LEU A 210 5.29 6.48 10.68
CA LEU A 210 4.70 5.14 10.76
C LEU A 210 3.79 4.97 11.98
N ASP A 211 4.15 5.53 13.14
CA ASP A 211 3.31 5.53 14.34
C ASP A 211 2.02 6.33 14.13
N MET A 212 2.11 7.53 13.53
CA MET A 212 0.93 8.31 13.15
C MET A 212 0.02 7.54 12.18
N MET A 213 0.61 6.88 11.18
CA MET A 213 -0.11 6.05 10.21
C MET A 213 -0.83 4.88 10.90
N ARG A 214 -0.16 4.22 11.85
CA ARG A 214 -0.66 3.08 12.63
C ARG A 214 -1.81 3.49 13.54
N ASP A 215 -1.62 4.50 14.38
CA ASP A 215 -2.47 4.75 15.54
C ASP A 215 -3.57 5.78 15.25
N HIS A 216 -3.21 6.89 14.61
CA HIS A 216 -4.16 7.96 14.26
C HIS A 216 -4.84 7.72 12.91
N TRP A 217 -4.09 7.30 11.88
CA TRP A 217 -4.73 6.97 10.60
C TRP A 217 -5.44 5.62 10.63
N ARG A 218 -5.01 4.70 11.50
CA ARG A 218 -5.50 3.32 11.56
C ARG A 218 -5.41 2.65 10.19
N ILE A 219 -4.24 2.83 9.55
CA ILE A 219 -3.96 2.30 8.21
C ILE A 219 -3.70 0.78 8.22
N MET A 220 -3.57 0.17 9.40
CA MET A 220 -3.45 -1.28 9.57
C MET A 220 -4.81 -1.99 9.68
N ASP A 221 -5.92 -1.27 9.85
CA ASP A 221 -7.26 -1.84 10.02
C ASP A 221 -7.98 -2.07 8.67
N PRO A 222 -8.80 -3.12 8.50
CA PRO A 222 -9.05 -4.21 9.45
C PRO A 222 -8.03 -5.35 9.37
N LYS A 223 -7.21 -5.38 8.31
CA LYS A 223 -6.09 -6.32 8.14
C LYS A 223 -4.79 -5.56 7.80
N PRO A 224 -3.65 -5.95 8.39
CA PRO A 224 -2.35 -5.40 7.99
C PRO A 224 -2.03 -5.84 6.55
N PRO A 225 -1.24 -5.05 5.80
CA PRO A 225 -0.78 -5.47 4.48
C PRO A 225 0.28 -6.58 4.59
N ASN A 226 0.38 -7.43 3.54
CA ASN A 226 1.46 -8.43 3.43
C ASN A 226 2.53 -8.06 2.38
N LEU A 227 2.42 -6.85 1.80
CA LEU A 227 3.31 -6.31 0.76
C LEU A 227 3.15 -4.79 0.68
N VAL A 228 4.20 -4.09 0.29
CA VAL A 228 4.11 -2.71 -0.23
C VAL A 228 4.69 -2.67 -1.65
N ILE A 229 3.93 -2.10 -2.58
CA ILE A 229 4.34 -1.89 -3.97
C ILE A 229 4.54 -0.39 -4.15
N SER A 230 5.79 0.01 -4.26
CA SER A 230 6.19 1.38 -4.57
C SER A 230 6.28 1.54 -6.09
N VAL A 231 5.66 2.56 -6.67
CA VAL A 231 5.68 2.82 -8.12
C VAL A 231 6.38 4.14 -8.40
N VAL A 232 7.39 4.08 -9.26
CA VAL A 232 8.16 5.21 -9.80
C VAL A 232 8.07 5.16 -11.32
N GLY A 233 8.08 6.32 -11.97
CA GLY A 233 8.02 6.32 -13.43
C GLY A 233 7.82 7.67 -14.10
N GLY A 234 7.45 7.58 -15.38
CA GLY A 234 7.21 8.73 -16.25
C GLY A 234 6.19 9.73 -15.71
N ALA A 235 6.65 10.92 -15.32
CA ALA A 235 5.78 12.00 -14.88
C ALA A 235 5.22 12.83 -16.04
N LYS A 236 6.09 13.54 -16.78
CA LYS A 236 5.70 14.46 -17.86
C LYS A 236 5.67 13.73 -19.22
N ASN A 237 4.64 14.04 -20.01
CA ASN A 237 4.39 13.60 -21.38
C ASN A 237 4.26 12.08 -21.62
N PHE A 238 4.30 11.25 -20.59
CA PHE A 238 4.03 9.81 -20.71
C PHE A 238 2.53 9.51 -20.68
N ARG A 239 2.11 8.54 -21.50
CA ARG A 239 0.80 7.90 -21.43
C ARG A 239 1.00 6.40 -21.61
N LEU A 240 0.54 5.63 -20.64
CA LEU A 240 0.29 4.19 -20.80
C LEU A 240 -1.01 4.07 -21.57
N ASP A 241 -0.93 3.69 -22.84
CA ASP A 241 -2.08 3.52 -23.74
C ASP A 241 -2.15 2.08 -24.26
N GLY A 242 -3.37 1.62 -24.59
CA GLY A 242 -3.63 0.28 -25.14
C GLY A 242 -3.19 -0.88 -24.22
N ARG A 243 -2.75 -1.99 -24.84
CA ARG A 243 -2.41 -3.25 -24.14
C ARG A 243 -1.47 -3.07 -22.95
N MET A 244 -0.45 -2.21 -23.05
CA MET A 244 0.50 -1.99 -21.95
C MET A 244 -0.18 -1.42 -20.71
N ARG A 245 -1.12 -0.49 -20.88
CA ARG A 245 -1.93 0.06 -19.78
C ARG A 245 -2.74 -1.04 -19.12
N ASP A 246 -3.42 -1.85 -19.93
CA ASP A 246 -4.35 -2.85 -19.42
C ASP A 246 -3.60 -3.98 -18.70
N THR A 247 -2.45 -4.42 -19.22
CA THR A 247 -1.55 -5.35 -18.53
C THR A 247 -0.97 -4.76 -17.24
N PHE A 248 -0.56 -3.48 -17.24
CA PHE A 248 -0.03 -2.81 -16.06
C PHE A 248 -1.11 -2.64 -14.96
N SER A 249 -2.25 -2.03 -15.30
CA SER A 249 -3.36 -1.79 -14.38
C SER A 249 -3.93 -3.10 -13.83
N THR A 250 -4.21 -4.08 -14.70
CA THR A 250 -4.74 -5.39 -14.27
C THR A 250 -3.75 -6.10 -13.35
N GLY A 251 -2.46 -6.17 -13.73
CA GLY A 251 -1.43 -6.82 -12.92
C GLY A 251 -1.19 -6.14 -11.58
N LEU A 252 -1.13 -4.80 -11.56
CA LEU A 252 -0.94 -4.03 -10.32
C LEU A 252 -2.11 -4.23 -9.34
N ILE A 253 -3.35 -4.19 -9.84
CA ILE A 253 -4.55 -4.37 -9.01
C ILE A 253 -4.74 -5.82 -8.56
N LYS A 254 -4.41 -6.79 -9.41
CA LYS A 254 -4.38 -8.22 -9.07
C LYS A 254 -3.37 -8.47 -7.94
N ALA A 255 -2.13 -7.99 -8.08
CA ALA A 255 -1.12 -8.03 -7.02
C ALA A 255 -1.62 -7.38 -5.71
N ALA A 256 -2.10 -6.14 -5.80
CA ALA A 256 -2.53 -5.37 -4.63
C ALA A 256 -3.71 -6.01 -3.88
N LYS A 257 -4.70 -6.58 -4.59
CA LYS A 257 -5.82 -7.30 -3.98
C LYS A 257 -5.36 -8.61 -3.34
N THR A 258 -4.60 -9.42 -4.07
CA THR A 258 -4.18 -10.75 -3.63
C THR A 258 -3.29 -10.71 -2.38
N THR A 259 -2.34 -9.77 -2.30
CA THR A 259 -1.45 -9.64 -1.13
C THR A 259 -1.94 -8.61 -0.09
N SER A 260 -3.09 -7.97 -0.33
CA SER A 260 -3.56 -6.81 0.46
C SER A 260 -2.49 -5.71 0.56
N ALA A 261 -1.90 -5.31 -0.57
CA ALA A 261 -0.75 -4.40 -0.58
C ALA A 261 -1.11 -2.93 -0.29
N TRP A 262 -0.13 -2.17 0.20
CA TRP A 262 -0.13 -0.72 0.03
C TRP A 262 0.49 -0.34 -1.30
N LEU A 263 -0.06 0.68 -1.95
CA LEU A 263 0.50 1.27 -3.17
C LEU A 263 1.12 2.61 -2.81
N ILE A 264 2.43 2.78 -3.01
CA ILE A 264 3.15 4.04 -2.78
C ILE A 264 3.46 4.69 -4.13
N THR A 265 3.19 5.99 -4.27
CA THR A 265 3.43 6.77 -5.49
C THR A 265 3.80 8.20 -5.14
N SER A 266 4.07 9.07 -6.13
CA SER A 266 4.24 10.51 -5.89
C SER A 266 2.93 11.31 -5.70
N GLY A 267 1.74 10.67 -5.75
CA GLY A 267 0.45 11.31 -5.47
C GLY A 267 -0.07 12.35 -6.49
N PHE A 268 0.69 12.69 -7.52
CA PHE A 268 0.30 13.66 -8.54
C PHE A 268 -0.64 13.08 -9.61
N ASN A 269 -1.56 13.89 -10.12
CA ASN A 269 -2.43 13.55 -11.25
C ASN A 269 -1.70 13.69 -12.60
N MET A 270 -0.59 12.97 -12.79
CA MET A 270 0.21 13.00 -14.02
C MET A 270 0.85 11.65 -14.35
N GLY A 271 1.07 11.40 -15.64
CA GLY A 271 1.87 10.28 -16.14
C GLY A 271 1.48 8.91 -15.56
N VAL A 272 2.47 8.12 -15.14
CA VAL A 272 2.26 6.81 -14.50
C VAL A 272 1.35 6.91 -13.27
N MET A 273 1.51 7.95 -12.43
CA MET A 273 0.72 8.10 -11.21
C MET A 273 -0.76 8.41 -11.47
N LYS A 274 -1.08 8.98 -12.64
CA LYS A 274 -2.47 9.06 -13.11
C LYS A 274 -3.02 7.69 -13.49
N ALA A 275 -2.25 6.88 -14.23
CA ALA A 275 -2.66 5.51 -14.59
C ALA A 275 -2.84 4.62 -13.36
N VAL A 276 -1.97 4.75 -12.34
CA VAL A 276 -2.14 4.05 -11.05
C VAL A 276 -3.41 4.50 -10.33
N GLY A 277 -3.70 5.80 -10.26
CA GLY A 277 -4.95 6.30 -9.64
C GLY A 277 -6.20 5.76 -10.35
N GLN A 278 -6.22 5.79 -11.69
CA GLN A 278 -7.32 5.21 -12.47
C GLN A 278 -7.46 3.69 -12.23
N ALA A 279 -6.35 2.94 -12.20
CA ALA A 279 -6.38 1.52 -11.89
C ALA A 279 -6.90 1.25 -10.47
N VAL A 280 -6.53 2.09 -9.49
CA VAL A 280 -7.06 2.03 -8.12
C VAL A 280 -8.56 2.31 -8.13
N HIS A 281 -9.03 3.33 -8.86
CA HIS A 281 -10.44 3.67 -9.00
C HIS A 281 -11.26 2.50 -9.54
N GLU A 282 -10.88 1.96 -10.69
CA GLU A 282 -11.53 0.80 -11.35
C GLU A 282 -11.43 -0.47 -10.48
N GLY A 283 -10.32 -0.62 -9.76
CA GLY A 283 -10.07 -1.74 -8.85
C GLY A 283 -10.72 -1.60 -7.48
N GLN A 284 -11.25 -0.44 -7.09
CA GLN A 284 -11.53 -0.15 -5.70
C GLN A 284 -12.70 -0.97 -5.17
N THR A 285 -12.50 -1.60 -4.01
CA THR A 285 -13.60 -2.17 -3.22
C THR A 285 -13.57 -1.61 -1.80
N PHE A 286 -14.73 -1.61 -1.15
CA PHE A 286 -14.91 -1.11 0.20
C PHE A 286 -15.21 -2.27 1.15
N LEU A 287 -14.51 -2.29 2.29
CA LEU A 287 -14.81 -3.19 3.42
C LEU A 287 -15.59 -2.41 4.47
N TRP A 288 -16.72 -2.97 4.90
CA TRP A 288 -17.55 -2.44 5.98
C TRP A 288 -17.26 -3.22 7.26
N ASP A 289 -16.80 -2.54 8.30
CA ASP A 289 -16.51 -3.11 9.62
C ASP A 289 -17.01 -2.16 10.71
N ASP A 290 -17.84 -2.66 11.65
CA ASP A 290 -18.47 -1.92 12.76
C ASP A 290 -18.74 -0.41 12.42
N ASP A 291 -19.60 -0.17 11.41
CA ASP A 291 -20.03 1.16 10.91
C ASP A 291 -18.98 2.03 10.18
N ARG A 292 -17.76 1.51 9.94
CA ARG A 292 -16.67 2.20 9.24
C ARG A 292 -16.42 1.62 7.84
N MET A 293 -16.73 2.39 6.80
CA MET A 293 -16.29 2.08 5.43
C MET A 293 -14.77 2.27 5.28
N THR A 294 -14.05 1.25 4.84
CA THR A 294 -12.59 1.26 4.64
C THR A 294 -12.23 0.88 3.19
N HIS A 295 -11.17 1.48 2.66
CA HIS A 295 -10.64 1.11 1.35
C HIS A 295 -9.89 -0.23 1.46
N LEU A 296 -10.17 -1.19 0.58
CA LEU A 296 -9.37 -2.43 0.49
C LEU A 296 -7.94 -2.09 0.04
N ILE A 297 -7.81 -1.44 -1.11
CA ILE A 297 -6.52 -0.97 -1.64
C ILE A 297 -6.20 0.37 -0.96
N ARG A 298 -5.02 0.48 -0.36
CA ARG A 298 -4.56 1.70 0.32
C ARG A 298 -3.49 2.36 -0.54
N CYS A 299 -3.88 3.39 -1.30
CA CYS A 299 -2.95 4.15 -2.14
C CYS A 299 -2.46 5.41 -1.39
N ILE A 300 -1.14 5.55 -1.31
CA ILE A 300 -0.41 6.56 -0.54
C ILE A 300 0.41 7.42 -1.52
N GLY A 301 0.22 8.74 -1.48
CA GLY A 301 1.01 9.70 -2.25
C GLY A 301 2.07 10.36 -1.38
N ILE A 302 3.35 10.12 -1.64
CA ILE A 302 4.46 10.84 -1.00
C ILE A 302 4.95 11.92 -1.99
N ALA A 303 4.60 13.18 -1.74
CA ALA A 303 4.77 14.27 -2.72
C ALA A 303 5.58 15.45 -2.14
N PRO A 304 6.38 16.17 -2.94
CA PRO A 304 7.05 17.38 -2.50
C PRO A 304 6.04 18.52 -2.32
N TRP A 305 5.92 19.03 -1.10
CA TRP A 305 5.01 20.11 -0.72
C TRP A 305 5.14 21.33 -1.65
N GLY A 306 6.38 21.70 -1.97
CA GLY A 306 6.69 22.84 -2.83
C GLY A 306 6.20 22.73 -4.28
N TYR A 307 5.78 21.54 -4.76
CA TYR A 307 5.33 21.31 -6.14
C TYR A 307 3.81 21.08 -6.27
N ILE A 308 3.06 21.17 -5.17
CA ILE A 308 1.60 20.95 -5.16
C ILE A 308 0.87 22.19 -5.66
N ARG A 309 0.05 22.01 -6.71
CA ARG A 309 -0.88 23.06 -7.18
C ARG A 309 -2.00 23.24 -6.16
N GLY A 310 -2.29 24.49 -5.78
CA GLY A 310 -3.40 24.79 -4.86
C GLY A 310 -3.12 24.50 -3.38
N ARG A 311 -1.85 24.34 -2.98
CA ARG A 311 -1.47 23.97 -1.60
C ARG A 311 -2.01 24.91 -0.50
N HIS A 312 -2.34 26.16 -0.82
CA HIS A 312 -2.93 27.13 0.12
C HIS A 312 -4.27 26.66 0.70
N VAL A 313 -5.01 25.77 0.03
CA VAL A 313 -6.25 25.19 0.56
C VAL A 313 -5.99 24.08 1.59
N LEU A 314 -4.75 23.59 1.66
CA LEU A 314 -4.28 22.55 2.58
C LEU A 314 -3.53 23.14 3.79
N GLU A 315 -3.25 24.44 3.76
CA GLU A 315 -2.70 25.22 4.87
C GLU A 315 -3.86 25.58 5.84
N SER A 316 -3.61 25.61 7.15
CA SER A 316 -4.59 25.98 8.18
C SER A 316 -4.22 27.33 8.78
N GLU A 317 -5.13 28.31 8.72
CA GLU A 317 -4.90 29.66 9.25
C GLU A 317 -4.79 29.70 10.79
N ASP A 318 -5.41 28.74 11.49
CA ASP A 318 -5.50 28.69 12.96
C ASP A 318 -4.52 27.72 13.64
N THR A 319 -3.63 27.06 12.89
CA THR A 319 -2.74 25.96 13.38
C THR A 319 -3.46 24.73 13.97
N GLN A 320 -4.77 24.59 13.73
CA GLN A 320 -5.63 23.53 14.26
C GLN A 320 -5.78 22.30 13.33
N GLY A 321 -5.18 22.36 12.14
CA GLY A 321 -5.32 21.39 11.05
C GLY A 321 -6.59 21.62 10.21
N SER A 322 -6.54 21.30 8.91
CA SER A 322 -7.68 21.42 8.00
C SER A 322 -8.32 20.05 7.74
N PHE A 323 -9.43 19.78 8.43
CA PHE A 323 -10.11 18.48 8.41
C PHE A 323 -11.19 18.34 7.33
N ASN A 324 -11.52 19.43 6.62
CA ASN A 324 -12.49 19.51 5.53
C ASN A 324 -11.92 20.36 4.37
N ALA A 325 -10.66 20.15 3.96
CA ALA A 325 -10.05 20.92 2.88
C ALA A 325 -10.70 20.56 1.52
N SER A 326 -11.47 21.48 0.93
CA SER A 326 -12.11 21.26 -0.38
C SER A 326 -11.11 21.48 -1.51
N TYR A 327 -10.63 20.40 -2.14
CA TYR A 327 -9.61 20.48 -3.17
C TYR A 327 -10.19 20.16 -4.54
N ARG A 328 -10.10 21.11 -5.48
CA ARG A 328 -10.52 20.90 -6.87
C ARG A 328 -9.39 20.28 -7.70
N PRO A 329 -9.47 18.99 -8.11
CA PRO A 329 -8.46 18.40 -8.97
C PRO A 329 -8.48 19.03 -10.36
N SER A 330 -7.40 18.88 -11.11
CA SER A 330 -7.31 19.35 -12.49
C SER A 330 -6.57 18.33 -13.36
N ASN A 331 -6.99 18.21 -14.61
CA ASN A 331 -6.28 17.42 -15.63
C ASN A 331 -5.28 18.28 -16.43
N VAL A 332 -5.23 19.60 -16.19
CA VAL A 332 -4.36 20.52 -16.92
C VAL A 332 -2.99 20.60 -16.24
N ILE A 333 -2.00 19.97 -16.87
CA ILE A 333 -0.59 19.99 -16.47
C ILE A 333 0.14 21.02 -17.33
N LEU A 334 0.79 22.00 -16.71
CA LEU A 334 1.56 23.04 -17.40
C LEU A 334 3.06 22.84 -17.15
N HIS A 335 3.87 22.96 -18.20
CA HIS A 335 5.32 22.85 -18.09
C HIS A 335 5.90 23.89 -17.11
N GLY A 336 6.81 23.45 -16.24
CA GLY A 336 7.47 24.32 -15.26
C GLY A 336 6.57 24.88 -14.14
N ARG A 337 5.35 24.34 -13.96
CA ARG A 337 4.42 24.75 -12.89
C ARG A 337 4.11 23.60 -11.92
N PRO A 338 3.62 23.91 -10.69
CA PRO A 338 3.06 22.94 -9.76
C PRO A 338 1.96 22.06 -10.37
N VAL A 339 1.85 20.82 -9.90
CA VAL A 339 0.96 19.80 -10.44
C VAL A 339 -0.17 19.49 -9.45
N PRO A 340 -1.41 19.27 -9.93
CA PRO A 340 -2.53 18.89 -9.08
C PRO A 340 -2.38 17.49 -8.46
N LEU A 341 -2.95 17.31 -7.27
CA LEU A 341 -3.06 15.99 -6.61
C LEU A 341 -4.06 15.09 -7.35
N ASN A 342 -3.85 13.77 -7.23
CA ASN A 342 -4.74 12.75 -7.78
C ASN A 342 -5.88 12.43 -6.79
N PRO A 343 -7.17 12.51 -7.20
CA PRO A 343 -8.31 12.27 -6.31
C PRO A 343 -8.49 10.81 -5.87
N ASP A 344 -7.90 9.84 -6.58
CA ASP A 344 -8.10 8.41 -6.29
C ASP A 344 -7.13 7.87 -5.21
N HIS A 345 -6.30 8.74 -4.64
CA HIS A 345 -5.37 8.42 -3.54
C HIS A 345 -6.04 8.55 -2.17
N THR A 346 -5.75 7.59 -1.28
CA THR A 346 -6.42 7.49 0.03
C THR A 346 -5.71 8.26 1.14
N HIS A 347 -4.39 8.45 1.02
CA HIS A 347 -3.53 9.08 2.02
C HIS A 347 -2.41 9.86 1.34
N PHE A 348 -1.97 10.97 1.94
CA PHE A 348 -0.89 11.81 1.45
C PHE A 348 0.13 12.16 2.53
N ILE A 349 1.41 12.09 2.19
CA ILE A 349 2.53 12.57 3.00
C ILE A 349 3.23 13.64 2.15
N PHE A 350 3.22 14.88 2.62
CA PHE A 350 3.84 15.99 1.91
C PHE A 350 5.18 16.32 2.55
N VAL A 351 6.26 16.01 1.85
CA VAL A 351 7.64 16.26 2.29
C VAL A 351 8.04 17.68 1.90
N ASP A 352 8.54 18.46 2.85
CA ASP A 352 8.85 19.87 2.70
C ASP A 352 10.35 20.14 2.89
N ASP A 353 11.07 20.30 1.78
CA ASP A 353 12.50 20.64 1.72
C ASP A 353 12.76 22.16 1.83
N GLY A 354 11.72 22.97 2.08
CA GLY A 354 11.77 24.44 2.07
C GLY A 354 11.79 25.08 0.68
N TYR A 355 12.05 24.30 -0.39
CA TYR A 355 12.03 24.79 -1.77
C TYR A 355 10.62 24.76 -2.36
N ARG A 356 10.40 25.56 -3.41
CA ARG A 356 9.10 25.76 -4.06
C ARG A 356 9.25 25.72 -5.57
N ASN A 357 8.19 25.27 -6.26
CA ASN A 357 8.14 25.10 -7.72
C ASN A 357 9.20 24.14 -8.30
N ARG A 358 9.81 23.29 -7.46
CA ARG A 358 10.80 22.25 -7.82
C ARG A 358 10.18 20.86 -7.70
N TYR A 359 10.42 19.98 -8.68
CA TYR A 359 10.17 18.54 -8.54
C TYR A 359 11.47 17.89 -8.07
N GLY A 360 11.45 17.16 -6.96
CA GLY A 360 12.65 16.64 -6.27
C GLY A 360 12.46 16.63 -4.75
N GLY A 361 13.53 16.43 -3.98
CA GLY A 361 13.55 16.52 -2.51
C GLY A 361 12.93 15.34 -1.74
N VAL A 362 12.14 14.48 -2.39
CA VAL A 362 11.42 13.38 -1.73
C VAL A 362 12.17 12.05 -1.72
N ALA A 363 13.07 11.85 -2.66
CA ALA A 363 13.64 10.54 -2.97
C ALA A 363 14.44 9.92 -1.79
N ASP A 364 15.16 10.73 -1.01
CA ASP A 364 15.88 10.27 0.20
C ASP A 364 14.91 9.87 1.32
N PHE A 365 13.89 10.70 1.58
CA PHE A 365 12.84 10.38 2.55
C PHE A 365 12.08 9.10 2.15
N ARG A 366 11.76 8.96 0.86
CA ARG A 366 11.03 7.80 0.31
C ARG A 366 11.82 6.50 0.48
N ALA A 367 13.11 6.49 0.14
CA ALA A 367 13.96 5.31 0.35
C ALA A 367 14.05 4.92 1.84
N LYS A 368 14.25 5.91 2.72
CA LYS A 368 14.24 5.70 4.19
C LYS A 368 12.89 5.16 4.69
N PHE A 369 11.78 5.65 4.15
CA PHE A 369 10.42 5.20 4.47
C PHE A 369 10.19 3.74 4.03
N GLU A 370 10.55 3.41 2.79
CA GLU A 370 10.46 2.05 2.24
C GLU A 370 11.33 1.06 3.04
N MET A 371 12.57 1.43 3.33
CA MET A 371 13.47 0.66 4.20
C MET A 371 12.85 0.43 5.60
N GLN A 372 12.33 1.47 6.26
CA GLN A 372 11.78 1.36 7.61
C GLN A 372 10.50 0.50 7.65
N VAL A 373 9.68 0.51 6.60
CA VAL A 373 8.55 -0.42 6.46
C VAL A 373 9.03 -1.87 6.35
N SER A 374 10.11 -2.13 5.62
CA SER A 374 10.69 -3.47 5.44
C SER A 374 11.39 -4.03 6.68
N LYS A 375 11.87 -3.17 7.59
CA LYS A 375 12.56 -3.58 8.83
C LYS A 375 11.64 -4.30 9.81
N ASP A 376 12.21 -5.12 10.67
CA ASP A 376 11.47 -5.88 11.68
C ASP A 376 10.82 -5.00 12.74
N LYS A 377 9.73 -5.51 13.32
CA LYS A 377 8.95 -4.83 14.37
C LYS A 377 9.78 -4.45 15.61
N HIS A 378 10.78 -5.26 15.96
CA HIS A 378 11.71 -4.98 17.06
C HIS A 378 12.59 -3.74 16.80
N SER A 379 12.88 -3.44 15.53
CA SER A 379 13.64 -2.26 15.09
C SER A 379 12.74 -1.05 14.73
N GLY A 380 11.50 -1.03 15.22
CA GLY A 380 10.52 0.02 14.93
C GLY A 380 9.99 0.00 13.49
N GLY A 381 10.21 -1.09 12.74
CA GLY A 381 9.63 -1.29 11.41
C GLY A 381 8.30 -2.03 11.45
N LEU A 382 7.82 -2.48 10.30
CA LEU A 382 6.55 -3.22 10.19
C LEU A 382 6.73 -4.71 9.83
N GLY A 383 7.89 -5.09 9.31
CA GLY A 383 8.19 -6.44 8.81
C GLY A 383 7.47 -6.79 7.51
N ILE A 384 7.12 -5.78 6.70
CA ILE A 384 6.36 -5.96 5.45
C ILE A 384 7.32 -5.86 4.27
N PRO A 385 7.44 -6.85 3.38
CA PRO A 385 8.30 -6.75 2.20
C PRO A 385 7.87 -5.58 1.31
N VAL A 386 8.85 -4.90 0.71
CA VAL A 386 8.65 -3.76 -0.20
C VAL A 386 9.24 -4.09 -1.56
N VAL A 387 8.57 -3.70 -2.64
CA VAL A 387 9.06 -3.78 -4.03
C VAL A 387 8.91 -2.43 -4.70
N LEU A 388 9.94 -1.98 -5.41
CA LEU A 388 9.84 -0.85 -6.32
C LEU A 388 9.50 -1.34 -7.74
N VAL A 389 8.55 -0.70 -8.41
CA VAL A 389 8.19 -0.94 -9.82
C VAL A 389 8.51 0.32 -10.61
N VAL A 390 9.44 0.21 -11.57
CA VAL A 390 9.87 1.30 -12.45
C VAL A 390 9.18 1.16 -13.80
N VAL A 391 8.42 2.20 -14.16
CA VAL A 391 7.66 2.29 -15.41
C VAL A 391 8.13 3.51 -16.19
N GLU A 392 8.79 3.29 -17.31
CA GLU A 392 9.44 4.33 -18.13
C GLU A 392 10.39 5.22 -17.29
N GLY A 393 10.10 6.51 -17.09
CA GLY A 393 10.86 7.40 -16.19
C GLY A 393 12.00 8.22 -16.83
N GLY A 394 12.53 9.19 -16.07
CA GLY A 394 13.65 10.07 -16.46
C GLY A 394 14.85 9.95 -15.50
N THR A 395 15.69 10.99 -15.40
CA THR A 395 16.78 11.11 -14.38
C THR A 395 16.31 10.66 -13.00
N ASP A 396 15.17 11.20 -12.59
CA ASP A 396 14.68 11.10 -11.22
C ASP A 396 14.29 9.65 -10.88
N ALA A 397 13.79 8.90 -11.87
CA ALA A 397 13.46 7.49 -11.73
C ALA A 397 14.71 6.60 -11.61
N ILE A 398 15.84 7.01 -12.22
CA ILE A 398 17.14 6.33 -12.05
C ILE A 398 17.67 6.57 -10.64
N LEU A 399 17.57 7.80 -10.14
CA LEU A 399 18.02 8.15 -8.78
C LEU A 399 17.14 7.51 -7.70
N ASP A 400 15.82 7.48 -7.89
CA ASP A 400 14.87 6.75 -7.03
C ASP A 400 15.25 5.25 -6.97
N ALA A 401 15.44 4.61 -8.13
CA ALA A 401 15.80 3.20 -8.21
C ALA A 401 17.18 2.89 -7.62
N GLN A 402 18.17 3.76 -7.83
CA GLN A 402 19.49 3.65 -7.20
C GLN A 402 19.35 3.61 -5.67
N ARG A 403 18.63 4.57 -5.07
CA ARG A 403 18.48 4.70 -3.62
C ARG A 403 17.73 3.53 -3.00
N SER A 404 16.63 3.08 -3.63
CA SER A 404 15.91 1.89 -3.17
C SER A 404 16.79 0.63 -3.27
N LEU A 405 17.65 0.49 -4.29
CA LEU A 405 18.60 -0.63 -4.41
C LEU A 405 19.73 -0.56 -3.37
N GLU A 406 20.26 0.62 -3.07
CA GLU A 406 21.27 0.83 -2.02
C GLU A 406 20.75 0.43 -0.62
N GLU A 407 19.47 0.71 -0.34
CA GLU A 407 18.76 0.25 0.86
C GLU A 407 18.31 -1.24 0.78
N GLY A 408 18.71 -1.97 -0.27
CA GLY A 408 18.43 -3.39 -0.44
C GLY A 408 16.98 -3.75 -0.80
N THR A 409 16.21 -2.79 -1.33
CA THR A 409 14.83 -2.98 -1.80
C THR A 409 14.81 -3.55 -3.23
N PRO A 410 14.10 -4.65 -3.50
CA PRO A 410 13.99 -5.22 -4.84
C PRO A 410 13.25 -4.32 -5.85
N VAL A 411 13.69 -4.35 -7.11
CA VAL A 411 13.19 -3.50 -8.20
C VAL A 411 12.73 -4.34 -9.40
N VAL A 412 11.46 -4.15 -9.80
CA VAL A 412 10.91 -4.62 -11.08
C VAL A 412 11.00 -3.50 -12.11
N VAL A 413 11.69 -3.75 -13.21
CA VAL A 413 11.84 -2.83 -14.34
C VAL A 413 10.90 -3.26 -15.47
N CYS A 414 9.95 -2.40 -15.85
CA CYS A 414 8.99 -2.68 -16.92
C CYS A 414 9.58 -2.33 -18.30
N ALA A 415 10.31 -3.27 -18.89
CA ALA A 415 10.89 -3.16 -20.23
C ALA A 415 9.81 -3.07 -21.33
N GLY A 416 10.10 -2.27 -22.36
CA GLY A 416 9.19 -1.89 -23.44
C GLY A 416 8.40 -0.61 -23.16
N THR A 417 8.61 0.04 -22.01
CA THR A 417 7.88 1.27 -21.63
C THR A 417 8.61 2.56 -22.01
N GLY A 418 9.90 2.49 -22.36
CA GLY A 418 10.73 3.63 -22.79
C GLY A 418 11.70 4.18 -21.75
N ARG A 419 12.56 5.11 -22.20
CA ARG A 419 13.47 5.94 -21.38
C ARG A 419 14.22 5.15 -20.29
N ALA A 420 14.07 5.52 -19.00
CA ALA A 420 14.88 4.96 -17.92
C ALA A 420 14.69 3.45 -17.72
N ALA A 421 13.45 2.94 -17.80
CA ALA A 421 13.17 1.51 -17.70
C ALA A 421 13.88 0.69 -18.78
N ASP A 422 13.88 1.15 -20.04
CA ASP A 422 14.57 0.44 -21.12
C ASP A 422 16.10 0.55 -21.02
N ILE A 423 16.62 1.65 -20.48
CA ILE A 423 18.05 1.81 -20.17
C ILE A 423 18.48 0.79 -19.09
N PHE A 424 17.71 0.65 -18.00
CA PHE A 424 17.95 -0.38 -16.97
C PHE A 424 17.86 -1.79 -17.56
N ALA A 425 16.80 -2.09 -18.33
CA ALA A 425 16.60 -3.41 -18.93
C ALA A 425 17.76 -3.82 -19.87
N TYR A 426 18.26 -2.86 -20.66
CA TYR A 426 19.42 -3.06 -21.52
C TYR A 426 20.70 -3.27 -20.71
N ALA A 427 20.99 -2.39 -19.75
CA ALA A 427 22.20 -2.48 -18.93
C ALA A 427 22.26 -3.79 -18.14
N PHE A 428 21.15 -4.19 -17.52
CA PHE A 428 21.03 -5.46 -16.80
C PHE A 428 21.38 -6.65 -17.70
N LYS A 429 20.75 -6.74 -18.89
CA LYS A 429 21.05 -7.79 -19.88
C LYS A 429 22.53 -7.81 -20.29
N HIS A 430 23.16 -6.64 -20.43
CA HIS A 430 24.58 -6.53 -20.79
C HIS A 430 25.55 -6.88 -19.64
N VAL A 431 25.16 -6.63 -18.39
CA VAL A 431 25.96 -7.00 -17.21
C VAL A 431 25.93 -8.52 -17.00
N THR A 432 24.74 -9.13 -16.95
CA THR A 432 24.59 -10.60 -16.82
C THR A 432 25.34 -11.35 -17.93
N TRP A 433 25.30 -10.84 -19.18
CA TRP A 433 26.02 -11.44 -20.30
C TRP A 433 27.55 -11.38 -20.15
N LYS A 434 28.09 -10.31 -19.53
CA LYS A 434 29.53 -10.22 -19.21
C LYS A 434 29.93 -11.18 -18.08
N GLY A 435 29.09 -11.32 -17.05
CA GLY A 435 29.32 -12.24 -15.92
C GLY A 435 29.41 -13.71 -16.35
N LEU A 436 28.67 -14.09 -17.39
CA LEU A 436 28.65 -15.45 -17.96
C LEU A 436 29.85 -15.77 -18.89
N GLY A 437 30.86 -14.92 -18.98
CA GLY A 437 32.08 -15.18 -19.77
C GLY A 437 31.91 -15.16 -21.31
N LEU A 438 30.69 -14.95 -21.81
CA LEU A 438 30.36 -14.88 -23.24
C LEU A 438 30.78 -13.53 -23.90
N GLY A 439 31.90 -12.97 -23.45
CA GLY A 439 32.36 -11.60 -23.70
C GLY A 439 32.86 -11.26 -25.11
N ARG A 440 32.30 -11.84 -26.18
CA ARG A 440 32.62 -11.48 -27.57
C ARG A 440 31.32 -11.27 -28.39
N LEU A 441 31.37 -10.31 -29.32
CA LEU A 441 30.32 -9.94 -30.30
C LEU A 441 29.25 -8.89 -29.91
N VAL A 442 29.58 -7.88 -29.08
CA VAL A 442 28.97 -6.53 -29.25
C VAL A 442 30.03 -5.45 -29.03
N ASN A 443 30.22 -4.58 -30.02
CA ASN A 443 31.20 -3.49 -29.99
C ASN A 443 30.75 -2.40 -28.98
N PRO A 444 31.50 -2.11 -27.88
CA PRO A 444 31.00 -1.26 -26.80
C PRO A 444 30.70 0.20 -27.19
N ARG A 445 31.37 0.72 -28.23
CA ARG A 445 31.25 2.13 -28.66
C ARG A 445 30.02 2.37 -29.53
N GLU A 446 29.71 1.45 -30.44
CA GLU A 446 28.66 1.64 -31.47
C GLU A 446 27.24 1.59 -30.90
N ARG A 447 27.00 0.86 -29.80
CA ARG A 447 25.66 0.80 -29.17
C ARG A 447 25.48 1.70 -27.94
N LYS A 448 26.54 2.14 -27.26
CA LYS A 448 26.41 3.19 -26.21
C LYS A 448 25.79 4.46 -26.80
N HIS A 449 26.19 4.85 -28.02
CA HIS A 449 25.54 5.95 -28.73
C HIS A 449 24.04 5.70 -29.00
N HIS A 450 23.66 4.62 -29.71
CA HIS A 450 22.29 4.45 -30.22
C HIS A 450 21.16 4.61 -29.18
N ILE A 451 21.33 4.10 -27.96
CA ILE A 451 20.31 4.22 -26.90
C ILE A 451 20.28 5.63 -26.30
N ILE A 452 21.45 6.27 -26.13
CA ILE A 452 21.53 7.67 -25.70
C ILE A 452 20.82 8.55 -26.74
N THR A 453 21.21 8.46 -28.03
CA THR A 453 20.69 9.35 -29.08
C THR A 453 19.19 9.16 -29.36
N CYS A 454 18.64 7.95 -29.17
CA CYS A 454 17.21 7.69 -29.42
C CYS A 454 16.31 7.99 -28.22
N SER A 455 16.75 7.76 -26.98
CA SER A 455 15.92 7.98 -25.78
C SER A 455 16.12 9.36 -25.13
N TRP A 456 17.30 9.97 -25.30
CA TRP A 456 17.63 11.29 -24.75
C TRP A 456 18.05 12.20 -25.92
N LYS A 457 17.19 13.16 -26.27
CA LYS A 457 17.52 14.19 -27.27
C LYS A 457 18.51 15.19 -26.66
N SER A 458 19.80 14.88 -26.74
CA SER A 458 20.88 15.66 -26.14
C SER A 458 21.69 16.45 -27.17
N SER A 459 21.86 17.75 -26.88
CA SER A 459 22.95 18.59 -27.41
C SER A 459 24.20 18.38 -26.54
N ASP A 460 25.40 18.67 -27.07
CA ASP A 460 26.73 18.40 -26.51
C ASP A 460 26.87 18.55 -24.98
N LYS A 461 26.24 19.55 -24.36
CA LYS A 461 26.25 19.75 -22.89
C LYS A 461 25.56 18.66 -22.07
N GLN A 462 24.77 17.78 -22.68
CA GLN A 462 24.09 16.69 -22.00
C GLN A 462 24.79 15.33 -22.15
N GLU A 463 25.86 15.22 -22.93
CA GLU A 463 26.53 13.92 -23.11
C GLU A 463 27.25 13.46 -21.83
N SER A 464 27.94 14.36 -21.14
CA SER A 464 28.63 14.06 -19.86
C SER A 464 27.67 13.63 -18.75
N GLU A 465 26.54 14.34 -18.59
CA GLU A 465 25.50 13.94 -17.64
C GLU A 465 24.84 12.61 -18.04
N SER A 466 24.63 12.36 -19.35
CA SER A 466 24.10 11.08 -19.83
C SER A 466 25.05 9.91 -19.50
N GLN A 467 26.36 10.10 -19.67
CA GLN A 467 27.37 9.12 -19.27
C GLN A 467 27.33 8.85 -17.76
N ARG A 468 27.23 9.89 -16.92
CA ARG A 468 27.09 9.75 -15.46
C ARG A 468 25.88 8.89 -15.06
N TYR A 469 24.71 9.09 -15.69
CA TYR A 469 23.53 8.26 -15.40
C TYR A 469 23.69 6.81 -15.88
N LEU A 470 24.39 6.57 -16.99
CA LEU A 470 24.71 5.22 -17.43
C LEU A 470 25.69 4.52 -16.48
N ASP A 471 26.71 5.21 -15.97
CA ASP A 471 27.64 4.65 -15.00
C ASP A 471 26.95 4.28 -13.68
N ILE A 472 25.96 5.07 -13.25
CA ILE A 472 25.08 4.73 -12.10
C ILE A 472 24.31 3.45 -12.40
N VAL A 473 23.62 3.37 -13.55
CA VAL A 473 22.83 2.18 -13.93
C VAL A 473 23.71 0.93 -14.06
N GLU A 474 24.87 1.02 -14.73
CA GLU A 474 25.82 -0.09 -14.84
C GLU A 474 26.29 -0.57 -13.45
N LYS A 475 26.62 0.35 -12.53
CA LYS A 475 26.98 0.01 -11.13
C LYS A 475 25.82 -0.66 -10.40
N CYS A 476 24.59 -0.14 -10.48
CA CYS A 476 23.41 -0.75 -9.86
C CYS A 476 23.17 -2.18 -10.35
N CYS A 477 23.29 -2.42 -11.66
CA CYS A 477 23.11 -3.75 -12.24
C CYS A 477 24.21 -4.74 -11.84
N ILE A 478 25.46 -4.29 -11.65
CA ILE A 478 26.59 -5.14 -11.22
C ILE A 478 26.45 -5.58 -9.75
N HIS A 479 26.15 -4.65 -8.85
CA HIS A 479 26.15 -4.95 -7.40
C HIS A 479 24.87 -5.62 -6.91
N ASN A 480 23.74 -5.40 -7.61
CA ASN A 480 22.41 -5.80 -7.14
C ASN A 480 21.65 -6.71 -8.12
N GLU A 481 22.36 -7.59 -8.83
CA GLU A 481 21.76 -8.49 -9.84
C GLU A 481 20.57 -9.30 -9.28
N ASP A 482 20.64 -9.74 -8.02
CA ASP A 482 19.58 -10.50 -7.36
C ASP A 482 18.33 -9.70 -6.99
N LEU A 483 18.47 -8.38 -6.81
CA LEU A 483 17.38 -7.48 -6.44
C LEU A 483 16.62 -6.96 -7.66
N ILE A 484 17.19 -7.07 -8.86
CA ILE A 484 16.59 -6.57 -10.10
C ILE A 484 15.87 -7.70 -10.87
N TYR A 485 14.67 -7.41 -11.36
CA TYR A 485 13.90 -8.25 -12.28
C TYR A 485 13.40 -7.43 -13.47
N VAL A 486 13.61 -7.92 -14.69
CA VAL A 486 13.24 -7.21 -15.93
C VAL A 486 11.97 -7.83 -16.54
N PHE A 487 10.83 -7.24 -16.20
CA PHE A 487 9.53 -7.63 -16.74
C PHE A 487 9.29 -7.02 -18.12
N HIS A 488 8.91 -7.83 -19.11
CA HIS A 488 8.74 -7.36 -20.50
C HIS A 488 7.25 -7.19 -20.84
N MET A 489 6.78 -5.95 -20.96
CA MET A 489 5.35 -5.64 -21.17
C MET A 489 4.73 -6.23 -22.45
N ASN A 490 5.55 -6.60 -23.43
CA ASN A 490 5.10 -7.20 -24.69
C ASN A 490 4.86 -8.72 -24.63
N LYS A 491 5.21 -9.38 -23.52
CA LYS A 491 4.99 -10.83 -23.33
C LYS A 491 3.57 -11.14 -22.84
N HIS A 492 3.28 -12.43 -22.69
CA HIS A 492 2.08 -12.96 -22.03
C HIS A 492 2.32 -13.32 -20.56
N GLU A 493 3.35 -12.73 -19.94
CA GLU A 493 3.63 -12.83 -18.50
C GLU A 493 2.78 -11.78 -17.75
N ASP A 494 2.17 -12.14 -16.62
CA ASP A 494 1.45 -11.18 -15.78
C ASP A 494 2.43 -10.40 -14.89
N LEU A 495 2.20 -9.09 -14.71
CA LEU A 495 3.02 -8.23 -13.86
C LEU A 495 2.98 -8.61 -12.37
N ASP A 496 1.88 -9.22 -11.89
CA ASP A 496 1.76 -9.65 -10.50
C ASP A 496 2.73 -10.79 -10.15
N LEU A 497 2.96 -11.72 -11.09
CA LEU A 497 3.99 -12.75 -10.97
C LEU A 497 5.38 -12.11 -10.83
N ALA A 498 5.73 -11.16 -11.67
CA ALA A 498 7.03 -10.49 -11.64
C ALA A 498 7.32 -9.76 -10.31
N ILE A 499 6.30 -9.07 -9.76
CA ILE A 499 6.40 -8.37 -8.46
C ILE A 499 6.65 -9.35 -7.31
N LEU A 500 6.10 -10.56 -7.37
CA LEU A 500 6.24 -11.55 -6.30
C LEU A 500 7.48 -12.44 -6.48
N SER A 501 7.83 -12.83 -7.71
CA SER A 501 9.07 -13.57 -8.02
C SER A 501 10.32 -12.79 -7.62
N VAL A 502 10.37 -11.46 -7.81
CA VAL A 502 11.57 -10.68 -7.42
C VAL A 502 11.81 -10.69 -5.90
N LEU A 503 10.75 -10.71 -5.08
CA LEU A 503 10.88 -10.84 -3.63
C LEU A 503 11.44 -12.19 -3.21
N LEU A 504 10.98 -13.26 -3.85
CA LEU A 504 11.51 -14.61 -3.60
C LEU A 504 12.97 -14.69 -4.03
N LYS A 505 13.32 -14.19 -5.22
CA LYS A 505 14.72 -14.10 -5.71
C LYS A 505 15.61 -13.33 -4.73
N ALA A 506 15.19 -12.14 -4.29
CA ALA A 506 15.93 -11.31 -3.34
C ALA A 506 16.13 -11.98 -1.97
N LYS A 507 15.14 -12.76 -1.51
CA LYS A 507 15.25 -13.56 -0.28
C LYS A 507 16.19 -14.77 -0.44
N ARG A 508 16.30 -15.36 -1.64
CA ARG A 508 17.06 -16.60 -1.88
C ARG A 508 18.52 -16.51 -1.44
N ASN A 509 19.18 -15.41 -1.78
CA ASN A 509 20.64 -15.31 -1.65
C ASN A 509 21.09 -14.74 -0.29
N ARG A 510 20.17 -14.33 0.59
CA ARG A 510 20.54 -13.81 1.92
C ARG A 510 20.92 -14.90 2.94
N ASN A 511 20.43 -16.14 2.79
CA ASN A 511 20.83 -17.33 3.55
C ASN A 511 20.26 -18.61 2.91
N GLN A 512 20.99 -19.73 2.95
CA GLN A 512 20.52 -21.01 2.35
C GLN A 512 19.28 -21.61 3.05
N GLY A 513 18.99 -21.23 4.30
CA GLY A 513 17.77 -21.63 5.02
C GLY A 513 16.47 -20.98 4.51
N ASN A 514 16.53 -20.02 3.60
CA ASN A 514 15.39 -19.15 3.28
C ASN A 514 14.28 -19.80 2.41
N ARG A 515 14.40 -21.07 2.00
CA ARG A 515 13.38 -21.76 1.18
C ARG A 515 12.04 -21.93 1.92
N LEU A 516 12.07 -22.22 3.22
CA LEU A 516 10.86 -22.26 4.05
C LEU A 516 10.24 -20.87 4.20
N GLU A 517 11.05 -19.81 4.40
CA GLU A 517 10.55 -18.42 4.42
C GLU A 517 9.89 -18.01 3.08
N GLN A 518 10.53 -18.34 1.96
CA GLN A 518 9.98 -18.12 0.61
C GLN A 518 8.62 -18.81 0.47
N LEU A 519 8.51 -20.05 0.94
CA LEU A 519 7.27 -20.82 0.86
C LEU A 519 6.19 -20.28 1.82
N HIS A 520 6.57 -19.79 3.01
CA HIS A 520 5.66 -19.05 3.89
C HIS A 520 5.19 -17.72 3.28
N LEU A 521 6.02 -17.00 2.52
CA LEU A 521 5.64 -15.78 1.81
C LEU A 521 4.66 -16.10 0.66
N ALA A 522 5.00 -17.06 -0.19
CA ALA A 522 4.14 -17.51 -1.29
C ALA A 522 2.78 -18.02 -0.76
N LEU A 523 2.79 -18.79 0.35
CA LEU A 523 1.59 -19.19 1.07
C LEU A 523 0.80 -17.97 1.57
N THR A 524 1.46 -17.01 2.22
CA THR A 524 0.81 -15.80 2.75
C THR A 524 0.10 -15.02 1.65
N TRP A 525 0.71 -14.91 0.46
CA TRP A 525 0.15 -14.30 -0.75
C TRP A 525 -0.88 -15.19 -1.49
N ASN A 526 -1.06 -16.45 -1.08
CA ASN A 526 -1.93 -17.42 -1.76
C ASN A 526 -1.60 -17.63 -3.25
N ARG A 527 -0.30 -17.64 -3.59
CA ARG A 527 0.23 -17.93 -4.94
C ARG A 527 0.96 -19.27 -5.01
N ALA A 528 0.18 -20.34 -5.16
CA ALA A 528 0.68 -21.70 -5.31
C ALA A 528 1.42 -21.89 -6.65
N ASP A 529 0.99 -21.19 -7.70
CA ASP A 529 1.65 -21.11 -9.01
C ASP A 529 3.11 -20.63 -8.91
N ILE A 530 3.37 -19.59 -8.11
CA ILE A 530 4.73 -19.08 -7.89
C ILE A 530 5.56 -20.05 -7.04
N ALA A 531 4.96 -20.65 -6.01
CA ALA A 531 5.64 -21.67 -5.23
C ALA A 531 6.03 -22.88 -6.11
N GLN A 532 5.17 -23.29 -7.04
CA GLN A 532 5.46 -24.39 -7.96
C GLN A 532 6.63 -24.08 -8.91
N SER A 533 6.71 -22.86 -9.45
CA SER A 533 7.73 -22.50 -10.45
C SER A 533 9.08 -22.07 -9.86
N GLU A 534 9.08 -21.35 -8.74
CA GLU A 534 10.30 -20.76 -8.15
C GLU A 534 10.86 -21.56 -6.96
N ILE A 535 10.03 -22.33 -6.25
CA ILE A 535 10.40 -23.00 -4.99
C ILE A 535 10.47 -24.53 -5.15
N PHE A 536 9.43 -25.15 -5.71
CA PHE A 536 9.36 -26.60 -5.95
C PHE A 536 9.95 -26.99 -7.31
N ARG A 537 11.23 -26.64 -7.50
CA ARG A 537 11.99 -26.95 -8.71
C ARG A 537 12.48 -28.40 -8.65
N GLU A 538 12.62 -29.04 -9.80
CA GLU A 538 13.01 -30.46 -9.92
C GLU A 538 14.38 -30.79 -9.30
N ASP A 539 15.25 -29.79 -9.11
CA ASP A 539 16.56 -29.89 -8.44
C ASP A 539 16.50 -29.82 -6.91
N VAL A 540 15.32 -29.66 -6.30
CA VAL A 540 15.14 -29.45 -4.85
C VAL A 540 14.44 -30.63 -4.19
N ASN A 541 15.19 -31.45 -3.45
CA ASN A 541 14.62 -32.44 -2.55
C ASN A 541 14.19 -31.81 -1.21
N TRP A 542 13.02 -32.21 -0.70
CA TRP A 542 12.49 -31.77 0.60
C TRP A 542 12.55 -32.91 1.62
N GLU A 543 13.03 -32.62 2.83
CA GLU A 543 13.07 -33.61 3.91
C GLU A 543 11.65 -33.96 4.40
N LYS A 544 11.45 -35.22 4.79
CA LYS A 544 10.16 -35.67 5.35
C LYS A 544 9.77 -34.84 6.57
N GLY A 545 8.52 -34.39 6.62
CA GLY A 545 7.99 -33.55 7.71
C GLY A 545 8.33 -32.06 7.62
N SER A 546 9.29 -31.64 6.79
CA SER A 546 9.68 -30.21 6.66
C SER A 546 8.54 -29.31 6.15
N LEU A 547 7.60 -29.87 5.39
CA LEU A 547 6.43 -29.17 4.85
C LEU A 547 5.21 -29.17 5.80
N ASP A 548 5.27 -29.89 6.92
CA ASP A 548 4.11 -30.11 7.81
C ASP A 548 3.57 -28.81 8.43
N GLU A 549 4.44 -27.90 8.86
CA GLU A 549 4.00 -26.62 9.44
C GLU A 549 3.26 -25.78 8.39
N ILE A 550 3.78 -25.78 7.16
CA ILE A 550 3.22 -25.04 6.02
C ILE A 550 1.89 -25.66 5.59
N MET A 551 1.78 -26.99 5.59
CA MET A 551 0.52 -27.72 5.40
C MET A 551 -0.50 -27.36 6.48
N THR A 552 -0.09 -27.34 7.75
CA THR A 552 -0.95 -26.94 8.89
C THR A 552 -1.47 -25.52 8.72
N LYS A 553 -0.60 -24.57 8.32
CA LYS A 553 -0.99 -23.18 8.05
C LYS A 553 -1.90 -23.05 6.84
N ALA A 554 -1.63 -23.78 5.75
CA ALA A 554 -2.47 -23.79 4.55
C ALA A 554 -3.89 -24.31 4.84
N ILE A 555 -4.00 -25.39 5.63
CA ILE A 555 -5.27 -25.90 6.16
C ILE A 555 -5.96 -24.83 7.01
N LEU A 556 -5.29 -24.23 7.99
CA LEU A 556 -5.89 -23.20 8.85
C LEU A 556 -6.37 -21.95 8.09
N GLU A 557 -5.68 -21.55 7.01
CA GLU A 557 -6.00 -20.37 6.20
C GLU A 557 -6.93 -20.64 4.99
N ASP A 558 -7.39 -21.89 4.80
CA ASP A 558 -8.29 -22.33 3.71
C ASP A 558 -7.69 -22.24 2.30
N LYS A 559 -6.37 -22.43 2.20
CA LYS A 559 -5.59 -22.23 0.96
C LYS A 559 -5.54 -23.50 0.12
N VAL A 560 -6.69 -23.88 -0.43
CA VAL A 560 -6.93 -25.19 -1.03
C VAL A 560 -5.95 -25.55 -2.17
N ASP A 561 -5.54 -24.58 -3.00
CA ASP A 561 -4.61 -24.86 -4.10
C ASP A 561 -3.16 -24.99 -3.64
N PHE A 562 -2.81 -24.38 -2.50
CA PHE A 562 -1.56 -24.69 -1.79
C PHE A 562 -1.57 -26.09 -1.20
N ILE A 563 -2.69 -26.52 -0.63
CA ILE A 563 -2.83 -27.88 -0.09
C ILE A 563 -2.64 -28.91 -1.22
N LYS A 564 -3.25 -28.70 -2.39
CA LYS A 564 -3.00 -29.51 -3.58
C LYS A 564 -1.52 -29.56 -3.97
N LEU A 565 -0.85 -28.41 -4.00
CA LEU A 565 0.57 -28.34 -4.33
C LEU A 565 1.41 -29.16 -3.35
N LEU A 566 1.21 -29.00 -2.04
CA LEU A 566 1.96 -29.74 -1.02
C LEU A 566 1.74 -31.26 -1.09
N LEU A 567 0.50 -31.70 -1.35
CA LEU A 567 0.20 -33.12 -1.58
C LEU A 567 0.95 -33.67 -2.81
N ASN A 568 0.94 -32.93 -3.93
CA ASN A 568 1.66 -33.30 -5.14
C ASN A 568 3.19 -33.32 -4.96
N GLN A 569 3.71 -32.53 -4.02
CA GLN A 569 5.14 -32.43 -3.69
C GLN A 569 5.58 -33.43 -2.60
N GLY A 570 4.74 -34.42 -2.27
CA GLY A 570 5.13 -35.57 -1.43
C GLY A 570 4.65 -35.55 0.02
N VAL A 571 3.77 -34.63 0.43
CA VAL A 571 3.16 -34.67 1.78
C VAL A 571 2.17 -35.83 1.89
N VAL A 572 2.56 -36.90 2.59
CA VAL A 572 1.72 -38.08 2.82
C VAL A 572 0.79 -37.86 4.01
N MET A 573 -0.51 -37.76 3.76
CA MET A 573 -1.52 -37.45 4.81
C MET A 573 -1.58 -38.44 5.97
N LYS A 574 -1.17 -39.69 5.77
CA LYS A 574 -1.03 -40.72 6.83
C LYS A 574 0.15 -40.46 7.77
N GLU A 575 1.24 -39.88 7.25
CA GLU A 575 2.41 -39.48 8.05
C GLU A 575 2.15 -38.11 8.72
N TYR A 576 1.51 -37.19 7.99
CA TYR A 576 1.20 -35.83 8.45
C TYR A 576 0.17 -35.78 9.60
N LEU A 577 -0.95 -36.52 9.52
CA LEU A 577 -2.02 -36.38 10.51
C LEU A 577 -1.83 -37.32 11.70
N VAL A 578 -1.26 -36.78 12.77
CA VAL A 578 -1.15 -37.41 14.10
C VAL A 578 -2.11 -36.77 15.10
N VAL A 579 -2.44 -37.47 16.20
CA VAL A 579 -3.39 -36.98 17.23
C VAL A 579 -3.08 -35.55 17.70
N LYS A 580 -1.83 -35.27 18.11
CA LYS A 580 -1.38 -33.93 18.55
C LYS A 580 -1.71 -32.85 17.52
N ARG A 581 -1.51 -33.13 16.23
CA ARG A 581 -1.71 -32.16 15.14
C ARG A 581 -3.20 -31.93 14.84
N LEU A 582 -4.05 -32.94 15.02
CA LEU A 582 -5.50 -32.75 14.96
C LEU A 582 -6.01 -31.90 16.14
N GLU A 583 -5.52 -32.15 17.36
CA GLU A 583 -5.82 -31.32 18.54
C GLU A 583 -5.36 -29.86 18.35
N GLU A 584 -4.19 -29.64 17.75
CA GLU A 584 -3.73 -28.32 17.32
C GLU A 584 -4.66 -27.67 16.28
N LEU A 585 -5.13 -28.41 15.27
CA LEU A 585 -6.04 -27.89 14.24
C LEU A 585 -7.41 -27.46 14.81
N TYR A 586 -7.90 -28.11 15.87
CA TYR A 586 -9.09 -27.67 16.59
C TYR A 586 -8.81 -26.53 17.58
N SER A 587 -7.62 -26.49 18.20
CA SER A 587 -7.25 -25.47 19.20
C SER A 587 -6.81 -24.13 18.57
N LYS A 588 -6.21 -24.14 17.37
CA LYS A 588 -5.77 -22.95 16.61
C LYS A 588 -6.90 -22.24 15.86
N ILE A 589 -8.16 -22.65 16.04
CA ILE A 589 -9.33 -22.05 15.40
C ILE A 589 -9.57 -20.62 15.93
N SER A 590 -9.99 -19.70 15.06
CA SER A 590 -10.37 -18.35 15.47
C SER A 590 -11.51 -18.36 16.50
N LYS A 591 -11.29 -17.67 17.64
CA LYS A 591 -12.22 -17.57 18.77
C LYS A 591 -13.61 -17.01 18.41
N ASN A 592 -13.71 -16.35 17.26
CA ASN A 592 -14.97 -15.80 16.75
C ASN A 592 -15.87 -16.82 16.06
N THR A 593 -15.33 -17.96 15.63
CA THR A 593 -16.09 -19.03 14.94
C THR A 593 -17.16 -19.66 15.83
N HIS A 594 -18.19 -20.23 15.20
CA HIS A 594 -19.25 -20.93 15.91
C HIS A 594 -18.74 -22.22 16.58
N LEU A 595 -17.91 -23.00 15.87
CA LEU A 595 -17.33 -24.25 16.36
C LEU A 595 -16.50 -24.05 17.64
N PHE A 596 -15.62 -23.04 17.69
CA PHE A 596 -14.83 -22.74 18.88
C PHE A 596 -15.72 -22.40 20.10
N LYS A 597 -16.79 -21.64 19.89
CA LYS A 597 -17.74 -21.26 20.96
C LYS A 597 -18.52 -22.46 21.48
N LEU A 598 -18.93 -23.39 20.61
CA LEU A 598 -19.57 -24.64 21.02
C LEU A 598 -18.61 -25.55 21.78
N LEU A 599 -17.42 -25.81 21.25
CA LEU A 599 -16.41 -26.64 21.93
C LEU A 599 -16.00 -26.05 23.29
N LYS A 600 -15.87 -24.73 23.40
CA LYS A 600 -15.59 -24.04 24.68
C LYS A 600 -16.74 -24.19 25.68
N ARG A 601 -18.00 -24.30 25.23
CA ARG A 601 -19.15 -24.56 26.10
C ARG A 601 -19.12 -26.00 26.63
N GLU A 602 -18.95 -26.99 25.75
CA GLU A 602 -18.98 -28.41 26.13
C GLU A 602 -17.77 -28.84 26.97
N THR A 603 -16.62 -28.16 26.85
CA THR A 603 -15.41 -28.47 27.62
C THR A 603 -15.25 -27.69 28.93
N GLY A 604 -16.26 -26.92 29.34
CA GLY A 604 -16.20 -26.14 30.59
C GLY A 604 -15.24 -24.95 30.54
N GLY A 605 -15.06 -24.33 29.36
CA GLY A 605 -14.30 -23.09 29.20
C GLY A 605 -12.84 -23.25 28.75
N LYS A 606 -12.35 -24.46 28.46
CA LYS A 606 -10.99 -24.69 27.95
C LYS A 606 -10.76 -24.00 26.60
N GLU A 607 -9.52 -23.60 26.35
CA GLU A 607 -9.09 -23.05 25.05
C GLU A 607 -8.21 -24.01 24.23
N GLN A 608 -7.83 -25.16 24.81
CA GLN A 608 -7.20 -26.28 24.13
C GLN A 608 -8.15 -27.49 24.23
N PHE A 609 -8.34 -28.18 23.11
CA PHE A 609 -9.31 -29.28 22.99
C PHE A 609 -8.59 -30.61 22.76
N THR A 610 -8.88 -31.61 23.59
CA THR A 610 -8.35 -32.97 23.40
C THR A 610 -9.23 -33.77 22.43
N LEU A 611 -8.69 -34.84 21.84
CA LEU A 611 -9.44 -35.74 20.97
C LEU A 611 -10.66 -36.35 21.68
N LYS A 612 -10.58 -36.56 23.00
CA LYS A 612 -11.71 -37.02 23.83
C LYS A 612 -12.82 -35.99 23.94
N ASP A 613 -12.46 -34.71 24.03
CA ASP A 613 -13.42 -33.61 24.07
C ASP A 613 -14.12 -33.44 22.71
N ILE A 614 -13.36 -33.54 21.62
CA ILE A 614 -13.87 -33.51 20.23
C ILE A 614 -14.78 -34.71 19.97
N GLY A 615 -14.39 -35.92 20.37
CA GLY A 615 -15.19 -37.14 20.23
C GLY A 615 -16.53 -37.08 20.98
N LYS A 616 -16.56 -36.51 22.19
CA LYS A 616 -17.82 -36.24 22.93
C LYS A 616 -18.74 -35.30 22.14
N TYR A 617 -18.19 -34.22 21.60
CA TYR A 617 -18.95 -33.26 20.79
C TYR A 617 -19.49 -33.89 19.50
N LEU A 618 -18.69 -34.72 18.81
CA LEU A 618 -19.12 -35.45 17.62
C LEU A 618 -20.22 -36.48 17.92
N LYS A 619 -20.13 -37.19 19.06
CA LYS A 619 -21.21 -38.09 19.51
C LYS A 619 -22.50 -37.33 19.83
N ALA A 620 -22.40 -36.16 20.47
CA ALA A 620 -23.56 -35.30 20.73
C ALA A 620 -24.21 -34.72 19.45
N LEU A 621 -23.46 -34.58 18.35
CA LEU A 621 -23.98 -34.13 17.06
C LEU A 621 -24.55 -35.26 16.18
N LEU A 622 -23.89 -36.41 16.16
CA LEU A 622 -24.14 -37.48 15.18
C LEU A 622 -24.86 -38.70 15.77
N ASP A 623 -25.04 -38.76 17.09
CA ASP A 623 -25.64 -39.84 17.90
C ASP A 623 -24.85 -41.17 17.84
N LYS A 624 -24.47 -41.60 16.64
CA LYS A 624 -23.57 -42.74 16.37
C LYS A 624 -22.33 -42.26 15.61
N PHE A 625 -21.35 -41.72 16.35
CA PHE A 625 -20.02 -41.50 15.82
C PHE A 625 -19.12 -42.72 16.10
N ASP A 626 -18.65 -43.35 15.03
CA ASP A 626 -17.67 -44.44 15.09
C ASP A 626 -16.29 -43.86 15.41
N ASP A 627 -15.97 -43.85 16.71
CA ASP A 627 -14.66 -43.51 17.24
C ASP A 627 -13.65 -44.53 16.70
N ASP A 628 -12.78 -44.10 15.78
CA ASP A 628 -11.53 -44.79 15.53
C ASP A 628 -10.84 -44.98 16.91
N LYS A 629 -10.34 -46.19 17.21
CA LYS A 629 -10.04 -46.77 18.55
C LYS A 629 -9.07 -46.01 19.49
N TYR A 630 -8.71 -44.78 19.15
CA TYR A 630 -7.76 -43.90 19.84
C TYR A 630 -8.37 -43.15 21.04
N THR A 631 -9.70 -43.02 21.14
CA THR A 631 -10.35 -42.36 22.30
C THR A 631 -10.31 -43.22 23.58
N GLU A 632 -10.20 -44.54 23.44
CA GLU A 632 -10.27 -45.50 24.56
C GLU A 632 -8.90 -45.93 25.12
N LYS A 633 -7.80 -45.81 24.37
CA LYS A 633 -6.49 -46.36 24.75
C LYS A 633 -5.40 -45.31 24.95
N HIS A 634 -5.37 -44.69 26.13
CA HIS A 634 -4.14 -44.15 26.73
C HIS A 634 -3.66 -45.09 27.85
N PRO A 635 -2.70 -45.99 27.60
CA PRO A 635 -2.09 -46.83 28.63
C PRO A 635 -0.91 -46.12 29.31
N HIS A 636 -1.14 -44.93 29.87
CA HIS A 636 -0.16 -44.23 30.73
C HIS A 636 -0.83 -43.68 31.98
N ASP A 637 -1.12 -44.60 32.90
CA ASP A 637 -1.35 -44.31 34.32
C ASP A 637 -0.14 -44.87 35.09
N PRO A 638 0.85 -44.03 35.49
CA PRO A 638 2.15 -44.50 35.98
C PRO A 638 2.09 -45.36 37.26
N PHE A 639 0.97 -45.35 37.98
CA PHE A 639 0.87 -45.92 39.32
C PHE A 639 0.41 -47.39 39.39
N LYS A 640 0.11 -48.06 38.27
CA LYS A 640 -0.37 -49.46 38.27
C LYS A 640 0.65 -50.55 37.93
N GLN A 641 1.88 -50.22 37.52
CA GLN A 641 2.90 -51.23 37.18
C GLN A 641 3.66 -51.81 38.39
N ILE A 642 3.57 -51.20 39.58
CA ILE A 642 4.37 -51.61 40.76
C ILE A 642 3.88 -52.94 41.40
N GLN A 643 2.63 -53.34 41.20
CA GLN A 643 2.07 -54.53 41.90
C GLN A 643 2.12 -55.86 41.12
N ILE A 644 2.60 -55.89 39.88
CA ILE A 644 2.58 -57.13 39.04
C ILE A 644 3.93 -57.87 39.02
N PHE A 645 5.05 -57.20 39.36
CA PHE A 645 6.39 -57.77 39.22
C PHE A 645 6.88 -58.71 40.36
N HIS A 646 6.11 -58.89 41.43
CA HIS A 646 6.54 -59.72 42.57
C HIS A 646 6.19 -61.22 42.50
N ARG A 647 5.70 -61.74 41.37
CA ARG A 647 5.30 -63.16 41.28
C ARG A 647 5.57 -63.86 39.96
N LYS A 648 6.85 -64.02 39.60
CA LYS A 648 7.42 -65.26 39.03
C LYS A 648 8.95 -65.13 38.85
N LYS A 649 9.70 -65.89 39.65
CA LYS A 649 11.11 -66.22 39.42
C LYS A 649 11.13 -67.66 38.90
N HIS A 650 11.79 -67.93 37.78
CA HIS A 650 12.71 -69.07 37.55
C HIS A 650 12.93 -69.39 36.05
N GLN A 651 14.20 -69.61 35.72
CA GLN A 651 14.78 -70.21 34.50
C GLN A 651 14.74 -69.40 33.18
N GLY A 652 15.84 -69.50 32.42
CA GLY A 652 16.04 -68.91 31.09
C GLY A 652 17.02 -67.73 31.09
N SER A 653 18.28 -68.00 30.75
CA SER A 653 19.29 -66.96 30.48
C SER A 653 19.36 -66.67 28.99
N GLU A 654 19.27 -65.40 28.58
CA GLU A 654 19.85 -64.93 27.33
C GLU A 654 20.13 -63.43 27.42
N LEU A 655 21.29 -63.00 26.91
CA LEU A 655 21.71 -61.60 26.92
C LEU A 655 20.93 -60.83 25.85
N PHE A 656 20.12 -59.86 26.26
CA PHE A 656 19.65 -58.79 25.39
C PHE A 656 20.12 -57.44 25.93
N THR A 657 20.74 -56.65 25.05
CA THR A 657 21.17 -55.28 25.31
C THR A 657 19.97 -54.36 25.52
N GLU A 658 20.05 -53.44 26.48
CA GLU A 658 19.00 -52.46 26.78
C GLU A 658 18.88 -51.38 25.69
N ASP A 659 18.17 -51.68 24.61
CA ASP A 659 17.67 -50.63 23.73
C ASP A 659 16.47 -49.92 24.39
N LYS A 660 16.70 -48.67 24.81
CA LYS A 660 15.62 -47.78 25.28
C LYS A 660 14.63 -47.54 24.13
N PRO A 661 13.32 -47.83 24.28
CA PRO A 661 12.35 -47.54 23.24
C PRO A 661 12.19 -46.02 23.09
N ASN A 662 12.42 -45.52 21.87
CA ASN A 662 12.18 -44.12 21.50
C ASN A 662 10.70 -43.75 21.73
N SER A 663 10.46 -42.67 22.47
CA SER A 663 9.13 -42.31 22.99
C SER A 663 8.17 -41.63 22.00
N ASP A 664 8.47 -41.65 20.69
CA ASP A 664 7.77 -40.85 19.66
C ASP A 664 7.05 -41.70 18.59
N SER A 665 6.54 -42.89 18.95
CA SER A 665 5.54 -43.59 18.14
C SER A 665 4.16 -42.91 18.23
N ALA A 666 4.06 -41.71 17.67
CA ALA A 666 2.83 -40.94 17.61
C ALA A 666 1.69 -41.76 16.95
N ALA A 667 0.55 -41.87 17.64
CA ALA A 667 -0.60 -42.61 17.14
C ALA A 667 -1.09 -42.02 15.80
N GLN A 668 -0.87 -42.75 14.71
CA GLN A 668 -1.34 -42.42 13.37
C GLN A 668 -2.79 -42.87 13.21
N PHE A 669 -3.62 -42.05 12.53
CA PHE A 669 -5.01 -42.41 12.23
C PHE A 669 -5.11 -43.45 11.09
N THR A 670 -6.05 -44.39 11.21
CA THR A 670 -6.40 -45.32 10.12
C THR A 670 -6.93 -44.59 8.88
N CYS A 671 -7.80 -43.60 9.08
CA CYS A 671 -8.42 -42.80 8.01
C CYS A 671 -8.21 -41.29 8.24
N PRO A 672 -7.03 -40.71 7.93
CA PRO A 672 -6.75 -39.30 8.20
C PRO A 672 -7.69 -38.34 7.45
N TYR A 673 -8.10 -38.69 6.22
CA TYR A 673 -9.03 -37.89 5.43
C TYR A 673 -10.43 -37.77 6.07
N LYS A 674 -10.93 -38.81 6.77
CA LYS A 674 -12.20 -38.79 7.54
C LYS A 674 -12.19 -37.65 8.56
N HIS A 675 -11.13 -37.55 9.36
CA HIS A 675 -11.01 -36.54 10.43
C HIS A 675 -10.88 -35.12 9.88
N LEU A 676 -10.14 -34.94 8.79
CA LEU A 676 -9.99 -33.63 8.14
C LEU A 676 -11.27 -33.17 7.42
N LEU A 677 -12.02 -34.10 6.82
CA LEU A 677 -13.33 -33.81 6.22
C LEU A 677 -14.33 -33.37 7.30
N ILE A 678 -14.39 -34.07 8.43
CA ILE A 678 -15.23 -33.66 9.57
C ILE A 678 -14.85 -32.25 10.05
N TRP A 679 -13.54 -31.99 10.22
CA TRP A 679 -13.05 -30.67 10.61
C TRP A 679 -13.42 -29.57 9.59
N SER A 680 -13.29 -29.84 8.28
CA SER A 680 -13.59 -28.85 7.24
C SER A 680 -15.09 -28.54 7.15
N VAL A 681 -15.95 -29.56 7.30
CA VAL A 681 -17.41 -29.42 7.34
C VAL A 681 -17.85 -28.62 8.58
N LEU A 682 -17.34 -28.96 9.77
CA LEU A 682 -17.65 -28.21 11.00
C LEU A 682 -17.17 -26.75 10.96
N MET A 683 -16.14 -26.47 10.16
CA MET A 683 -15.63 -25.13 9.89
C MET A 683 -16.32 -24.41 8.73
N ASN A 684 -17.32 -25.04 8.08
CA ASN A 684 -18.05 -24.54 6.91
C ASN A 684 -17.16 -24.20 5.71
N ARG A 685 -16.17 -25.06 5.41
CA ARG A 685 -15.18 -24.88 4.33
C ARG A 685 -15.48 -25.77 3.14
N LEU A 686 -16.53 -25.41 2.39
CA LEU A 686 -17.05 -26.20 1.28
C LEU A 686 -15.95 -26.51 0.25
N ALA A 687 -15.22 -25.50 -0.22
CA ALA A 687 -14.16 -25.66 -1.23
C ALA A 687 -12.99 -26.56 -0.81
N TYR A 688 -12.73 -26.73 0.50
CA TYR A 688 -11.76 -27.70 1.00
C TYR A 688 -12.38 -29.09 1.16
N SER A 689 -13.60 -29.16 1.69
CA SER A 689 -14.37 -30.40 1.88
C SER A 689 -14.60 -31.13 0.56
N ASP A 690 -15.05 -30.43 -0.49
CA ASP A 690 -15.28 -31.00 -1.82
C ASP A 690 -14.01 -31.62 -2.40
N LYS A 691 -12.87 -30.96 -2.24
CA LYS A 691 -11.58 -31.48 -2.73
C LYS A 691 -11.06 -32.65 -1.86
N LEU A 692 -11.32 -32.66 -0.55
CA LEU A 692 -11.03 -33.81 0.32
C LEU A 692 -11.85 -35.05 -0.04
N CYS A 693 -13.09 -34.89 -0.54
CA CYS A 693 -13.91 -36.00 -1.02
C CYS A 693 -13.43 -36.62 -2.35
N HIS A 694 -12.50 -35.95 -3.05
CA HIS A 694 -11.89 -36.46 -4.29
C HIS A 694 -10.53 -37.15 -4.08
N PHE A 695 -10.00 -37.17 -2.86
CA PHE A 695 -8.75 -37.83 -2.46
C PHE A 695 -9.02 -39.11 -1.65
#